data_AF-A0A7C5AIH4-F1
#
_entry.id   AF-A0A7C5AIH4-F1
#
_cell.length_a   1.000
_cell.length_b   1.000
_cell.length_c   1.000
_cell.angle_alpha   90.00
_cell.angle_beta   90.00
_cell.angle_gamma   90.00
#
_symmetry.space_group_name_H-M   'P 1'
#
loop_
_entity.id
_entity.type
_entity.pdbx_description
1 polymer ?
#
loop_
_entity_poly.entity_id
_entity_poly.type
_entity_poly.pdbx_seq_one_letter_code
_entity_poly.pdbx_strand_id
1 'polypeptide(L)'
;MADQPTETAQSQKKRLTQRERDQARIPLRITDTTLRDAHQSLWATRMRTDDMLRIADVMDAVGFYSVEVWGGATFDVCLRYLRENPWERLRALKKKFSRTPTQMLLRGQNVVGYRNYPDDVLERFVALACKNGMDIFRIFDALNDTRNLEKAITMVKKYGGHAQGTICYTISPVHTIEKYVRIAKEQVALGIDSLCIKDMAGFLSPIAAERLVSALIRHVRVPVQLHCHTTSGMATSTYVEGVRAGAGAIDCAISPMAGFSSQPPVETMITIFEEMPYHANLDREALRKMCDYFEDLAEKMGPPKTGRNIIDPEILMHHIPGGMISNLRSQLEQQNALDRLPEVLEEIPKVREDLGYPPLVTPTSQIVGVQAVLNVLSGERYSMVPQETRDYVKGLYGRPPGRIDSAVREKILGKEKPITCRPADLLPPMLPDATKTIEPSYIREEEDILSYCLFPEQALEYFKWRSLPEDKRSQEPADAEKQKAAKPSSQESVPPPKPGFSAREHAEIAALLQKIHDLNFDEVIIRRKDISVALHSHGPRPASAAGHAPPPDARSAKPSSAAEPTPASSGQAAASQQGAPADDLGPVIESPLNGTFYRTPGPGKPPLVNDGDTVKAGTPVAIVEAMKLFNQIKAPFDCKIVKTLVEHGKPVKKGQPLFSVEKV
;
A
#
# COMPACT_ATOMS: atom_id res chain seq x y z
N MET A 1 43.26 -35.45 -58.29
CA MET A 1 41.90 -35.54 -58.86
C MET A 1 41.22 -36.68 -58.11
N ALA A 2 40.72 -36.49 -56.89
CA ALA A 2 39.62 -35.63 -56.42
C ALA A 2 38.25 -36.03 -56.99
N ASP A 3 37.30 -36.21 -56.07
CA ASP A 3 35.83 -36.41 -56.17
C ASP A 3 35.30 -37.83 -56.47
N GLN A 4 34.36 -38.42 -55.73
CA GLN A 4 33.48 -38.01 -54.62
C GLN A 4 32.90 -39.30 -53.94
N PRO A 5 32.63 -39.33 -52.63
CA PRO A 5 31.77 -40.34 -52.02
C PRO A 5 30.29 -39.92 -52.12
N THR A 6 29.44 -40.91 -52.40
CA THR A 6 27.98 -40.86 -52.52
C THR A 6 27.28 -40.20 -51.33
N GLU A 7 26.58 -39.08 -51.58
CA GLU A 7 25.30 -38.75 -50.95
C GLU A 7 24.31 -39.91 -51.21
N THR A 8 23.38 -40.34 -50.36
CA THR A 8 22.85 -39.86 -49.08
C THR A 8 22.03 -41.02 -48.48
N ALA A 9 22.31 -41.40 -47.24
CA ALA A 9 21.39 -42.20 -46.42
C ALA A 9 21.28 -41.64 -44.99
N GLN A 10 21.36 -40.32 -44.85
CA GLN A 10 21.09 -39.63 -43.60
C GLN A 10 20.17 -38.44 -43.81
N SER A 11 19.14 -38.39 -42.96
CA SER A 11 18.35 -37.21 -42.62
C SER A 11 17.28 -36.74 -43.62
N GLN A 12 16.17 -37.47 -43.70
CA GLN A 12 14.85 -36.84 -43.78
C GLN A 12 14.14 -36.92 -42.42
N LYS A 13 14.67 -36.21 -41.42
CA LYS A 13 13.83 -35.81 -40.28
C LYS A 13 12.83 -34.79 -40.82
N LYS A 14 11.57 -35.22 -40.98
CA LYS A 14 10.42 -34.36 -41.35
C LYS A 14 10.48 -33.09 -40.49
N ARG A 15 10.77 -31.92 -41.09
CA ARG A 15 10.73 -30.63 -40.38
C ARG A 15 9.29 -30.38 -39.97
N LEU A 16 9.01 -30.46 -38.68
CA LEU A 16 7.71 -30.11 -38.11
C LEU A 16 7.35 -28.67 -38.51
N THR A 17 6.11 -28.46 -38.94
CA THR A 17 5.55 -27.12 -39.14
C THR A 17 5.61 -26.32 -37.82
N GLN A 18 5.57 -24.98 -37.88
CA GLN A 18 5.56 -24.14 -36.67
C GLN A 18 4.40 -24.54 -35.73
N ARG A 19 3.23 -24.82 -36.31
CA ARG A 19 2.04 -25.28 -35.59
C ARG A 19 2.21 -26.65 -34.90
N GLU A 20 2.89 -27.60 -35.54
CA GLU A 20 3.22 -28.90 -34.92
C GLU A 20 4.28 -28.76 -33.82
N ARG A 21 5.20 -27.81 -33.95
CA ARG A 21 6.16 -27.47 -32.89
C ARG A 21 5.46 -26.81 -31.70
N ASP A 22 4.51 -25.90 -31.94
CA ASP A 22 3.75 -25.25 -30.88
C ASP A 22 2.83 -26.23 -30.13
N GLN A 23 2.27 -27.23 -30.83
CA GLN A 23 1.48 -28.31 -30.20
C GLN A 23 2.30 -29.25 -29.31
N ALA A 24 3.62 -29.34 -29.49
CA ALA A 24 4.52 -30.14 -28.65
C ALA A 24 5.01 -29.40 -27.40
N ARG A 25 4.71 -28.10 -27.27
CA ARG A 25 5.18 -27.24 -26.17
C ARG A 25 4.20 -27.26 -25.00
N ILE A 26 4.70 -27.02 -23.80
CA ILE A 26 3.93 -26.98 -22.54
C ILE A 26 3.18 -25.64 -22.46
N PRO A 27 1.84 -25.63 -22.31
CA PRO A 27 1.10 -24.37 -22.17
C PRO A 27 1.46 -23.63 -20.88
N LEU A 28 1.79 -22.34 -20.99
CA LEU A 28 1.97 -21.40 -19.88
C LEU A 28 0.87 -20.34 -19.92
N ARG A 29 0.14 -20.18 -18.83
CA ARG A 29 -0.94 -19.19 -18.71
C ARG A 29 -0.40 -17.87 -18.17
N ILE A 30 -0.82 -16.76 -18.76
CA ILE A 30 -0.52 -15.41 -18.27
C ILE A 30 -1.81 -14.75 -17.80
N THR A 31 -1.84 -14.30 -16.54
CA THR A 31 -2.85 -13.37 -16.05
C THR A 31 -2.29 -11.96 -16.15
N ASP A 32 -2.98 -11.07 -16.87
CA ASP A 32 -2.62 -9.66 -16.91
C ASP A 32 -3.14 -8.93 -15.67
N THR A 33 -2.30 -8.13 -15.01
CA THR A 33 -2.65 -7.35 -13.81
C THR A 33 -2.72 -5.84 -14.07
N THR A 34 -2.63 -5.42 -15.33
CA THR A 34 -2.48 -4.01 -15.73
C THR A 34 -3.65 -3.16 -15.22
N LEU A 35 -4.87 -3.68 -15.29
CA LEU A 35 -6.09 -2.98 -14.89
C LEU A 35 -6.45 -3.11 -13.40
N ARG A 36 -5.58 -3.72 -12.57
CA ARG A 36 -5.77 -3.83 -11.11
C ARG A 36 -4.47 -3.64 -10.33
N ASP A 37 -3.63 -4.67 -10.23
CA ASP A 37 -2.49 -4.63 -9.30
C ASP A 37 -1.37 -3.69 -9.75
N ALA A 38 -1.17 -3.57 -11.06
CA ALA A 38 -0.11 -2.71 -11.62
C ALA A 38 -0.33 -1.24 -11.25
N HIS A 39 -1.50 -0.69 -11.60
CA HIS A 39 -1.82 0.70 -11.28
C HIS A 39 -2.10 0.91 -9.79
N GLN A 40 -2.50 -0.13 -9.04
CA GLN A 40 -2.53 -0.10 -7.58
C GLN A 40 -1.13 0.16 -7.01
N SER A 41 -0.12 -0.46 -7.61
CA SER A 41 1.28 -0.37 -7.16
C SER A 41 1.99 0.91 -7.62
N LEU A 42 1.74 1.34 -8.87
CA LEU A 42 2.46 2.46 -9.49
C LEU A 42 1.74 3.81 -9.33
N TRP A 43 0.41 3.81 -9.41
CA TRP A 43 -0.41 5.03 -9.50
C TRP A 43 -1.41 5.16 -8.36
N ALA A 44 -1.14 4.55 -7.21
CA ALA A 44 -2.03 4.56 -6.05
C ALA A 44 -3.48 4.20 -6.41
N THR A 45 -3.66 3.26 -7.35
CA THR A 45 -4.95 2.78 -7.81
C THR A 45 -5.80 3.82 -8.58
N ARG A 46 -5.20 4.89 -9.11
CA ARG A 46 -5.92 6.03 -9.72
C ARG A 46 -6.28 5.90 -11.21
N MET A 47 -6.21 4.69 -11.78
CA MET A 47 -6.65 4.47 -13.16
C MET A 47 -8.19 4.50 -13.21
N ARG A 48 -8.74 5.27 -14.15
CA ARG A 48 -10.18 5.50 -14.30
C ARG A 48 -10.82 4.46 -15.20
N THR A 49 -12.13 4.24 -15.01
CA THR A 49 -12.89 3.27 -15.80
C THR A 49 -12.81 3.56 -17.30
N ASP A 50 -12.89 4.83 -17.71
CA ASP A 50 -12.84 5.22 -19.12
C ASP A 50 -11.51 4.86 -19.80
N ASP A 51 -10.39 4.99 -19.09
CA ASP A 51 -9.09 4.60 -19.62
C ASP A 51 -9.01 3.08 -19.81
N MET A 52 -9.52 2.32 -18.84
CA MET A 52 -9.61 0.86 -18.96
C MET A 52 -10.47 0.44 -20.16
N LEU A 53 -11.63 1.09 -20.36
CA LEU A 53 -12.57 0.73 -21.43
C LEU A 53 -12.04 1.04 -22.84
N ARG A 54 -11.18 2.05 -22.99
CA ARG A 54 -10.58 2.42 -24.29
C ARG A 54 -9.66 1.34 -24.87
N ILE A 55 -9.03 0.54 -24.01
CA ILE A 55 -8.08 -0.50 -24.41
C ILE A 55 -8.62 -1.93 -24.24
N ALA A 56 -9.75 -2.11 -23.53
CA ALA A 56 -10.27 -3.42 -23.17
C ALA A 56 -10.50 -4.37 -24.35
N ASP A 57 -10.99 -3.88 -25.50
CA ASP A 57 -11.21 -4.72 -26.69
C ASP A 57 -9.88 -5.28 -27.26
N VAL A 58 -8.80 -4.51 -27.18
CA VAL A 58 -7.45 -4.96 -27.59
C VAL A 58 -6.96 -6.01 -26.60
N MET A 59 -7.12 -5.77 -25.29
CA MET A 59 -6.72 -6.72 -24.26
C MET A 59 -7.48 -8.05 -24.35
N ASP A 60 -8.79 -8.03 -24.62
CA ASP A 60 -9.61 -9.24 -24.79
C ASP A 60 -9.17 -10.09 -26.00
N ALA A 61 -8.51 -9.48 -26.98
CA ALA A 61 -8.00 -10.17 -28.17
C ALA A 61 -6.61 -10.82 -27.97
N VAL A 62 -5.87 -10.48 -26.91
CA VAL A 62 -4.49 -10.95 -26.70
C VAL A 62 -4.40 -12.46 -26.48
N GLY A 63 -5.39 -13.05 -25.78
CA GLY A 63 -5.36 -14.46 -25.39
C GLY A 63 -4.83 -14.73 -23.98
N PHE A 64 -4.90 -13.75 -23.08
CA PHE A 64 -4.59 -13.95 -21.66
C PHE A 64 -5.48 -15.06 -21.04
N TYR A 65 -4.96 -15.72 -20.00
CA TYR A 65 -5.76 -16.67 -19.20
C TYR A 65 -6.83 -15.96 -18.38
N SER A 66 -6.49 -14.80 -17.84
CA SER A 66 -7.44 -13.88 -17.21
C SER A 66 -6.88 -12.46 -17.23
N VAL A 67 -7.76 -11.47 -17.08
CA VAL A 67 -7.37 -10.09 -16.77
C VAL A 67 -7.88 -9.78 -15.37
N GLU A 68 -6.97 -9.42 -14.48
CA GLU A 68 -7.33 -8.97 -13.15
C GLU A 68 -7.75 -7.50 -13.21
N VAL A 69 -9.01 -7.24 -12.88
CA VAL A 69 -9.65 -5.91 -13.10
C VAL A 69 -10.32 -5.33 -11.85
N TRP A 70 -10.38 -6.11 -10.76
CA TRP A 70 -11.27 -5.79 -9.64
C TRP A 70 -10.76 -6.32 -8.29
N GLY A 71 -11.41 -5.88 -7.21
CA GLY A 71 -10.98 -6.20 -5.85
C GLY A 71 -9.71 -5.44 -5.44
N GLY A 72 -9.02 -5.92 -4.41
CA GLY A 72 -7.92 -5.17 -3.81
C GLY A 72 -8.39 -3.77 -3.36
N ALA A 73 -7.61 -2.73 -3.65
CA ALA A 73 -7.95 -1.35 -3.29
C ALA A 73 -8.92 -0.67 -4.27
N THR A 74 -9.19 -1.27 -5.44
CA THR A 74 -9.99 -0.61 -6.50
C THR A 74 -11.39 -0.24 -6.02
N PHE A 75 -12.02 -1.09 -5.21
CA PHE A 75 -13.38 -0.85 -4.74
C PHE A 75 -13.51 0.41 -3.88
N ASP A 76 -12.65 0.55 -2.86
CA ASP A 76 -12.59 1.76 -2.01
C ASP A 76 -12.19 2.98 -2.84
N VAL A 77 -11.17 2.86 -3.68
CA VAL A 77 -10.62 3.99 -4.45
C VAL A 77 -11.62 4.55 -5.47
N CYS A 78 -12.43 3.69 -6.10
CA CYS A 78 -13.54 4.12 -6.96
C CYS A 78 -14.46 5.09 -6.21
N LEU A 79 -14.94 4.70 -5.03
CA LEU A 79 -15.87 5.49 -4.23
C LEU A 79 -15.21 6.74 -3.64
N ARG A 80 -14.02 6.56 -3.06
CA ARG A 80 -13.33 7.58 -2.26
C ARG A 80 -12.67 8.66 -3.10
N TYR A 81 -11.99 8.28 -4.19
CA TYR A 81 -11.11 9.19 -4.91
C TYR A 81 -11.53 9.49 -6.34
N LEU A 82 -12.11 8.50 -7.02
CA LEU A 82 -12.47 8.64 -8.43
C LEU A 82 -13.92 9.12 -8.64
N ARG A 83 -14.75 9.02 -7.60
CA ARG A 83 -16.22 9.20 -7.66
C ARG A 83 -16.84 8.34 -8.77
N GLU A 84 -16.39 7.09 -8.85
CA GLU A 84 -16.88 6.07 -9.77
C GLU A 84 -17.58 4.95 -8.99
N ASN A 85 -18.60 4.33 -9.58
CA ASN A 85 -19.21 3.14 -9.01
C ASN A 85 -18.38 1.91 -9.40
N PRO A 86 -17.78 1.18 -8.43
CA PRO A 86 -17.00 0.00 -8.76
C PRO A 86 -17.84 -1.05 -9.50
N TRP A 87 -19.12 -1.22 -9.17
CA TRP A 87 -20.00 -2.22 -9.78
C TRP A 87 -20.30 -1.92 -11.24
N GLU A 88 -20.46 -0.64 -11.58
CA GLU A 88 -20.58 -0.21 -12.98
C GLU A 88 -19.29 -0.47 -13.74
N ARG A 89 -18.13 -0.24 -13.13
CA ARG A 89 -16.83 -0.61 -13.70
C ARG A 89 -16.76 -2.10 -14.04
N LEU A 90 -17.17 -2.98 -13.11
CA LEU A 90 -17.21 -4.43 -13.37
C LEU A 90 -18.11 -4.76 -14.56
N ARG A 91 -19.35 -4.27 -14.56
CA ARG A 91 -20.30 -4.51 -15.66
C ARG A 91 -19.78 -3.99 -17.00
N ALA A 92 -19.17 -2.81 -17.02
CA ALA A 92 -18.66 -2.19 -18.22
C ALA A 92 -17.45 -2.96 -18.79
N LEU A 93 -16.52 -3.38 -17.92
CA LEU A 93 -15.38 -4.19 -18.33
C LEU A 93 -15.82 -5.59 -18.76
N LYS A 94 -16.74 -6.25 -18.06
CA LYS A 94 -17.24 -7.56 -18.48
C LYS A 94 -17.87 -7.53 -19.87
N LYS A 95 -18.58 -6.45 -20.23
CA LYS A 95 -19.13 -6.28 -21.58
C LYS A 95 -18.05 -6.25 -22.67
N LYS A 96 -16.84 -5.82 -22.33
CA LYS A 96 -15.67 -5.76 -23.22
C LYS A 96 -14.87 -7.07 -23.21
N PHE A 97 -14.69 -7.68 -22.03
CA PHE A 97 -14.01 -8.96 -21.86
C PHE A 97 -14.94 -10.14 -22.09
N SER A 98 -15.22 -10.40 -23.37
CA SER A 98 -16.10 -11.47 -23.81
C SER A 98 -15.40 -12.82 -23.97
N ARG A 99 -14.09 -12.80 -24.25
CA ARG A 99 -13.26 -13.99 -24.51
C ARG A 99 -12.40 -14.35 -23.31
N THR A 100 -11.99 -13.34 -22.56
CA THR A 100 -11.03 -13.47 -21.46
C THR A 100 -11.75 -13.40 -20.11
N PRO A 101 -11.55 -14.38 -19.21
CA PRO A 101 -12.06 -14.31 -17.85
C PRO A 101 -11.58 -13.08 -17.09
N THR A 102 -12.50 -12.43 -16.38
CA THR A 102 -12.18 -11.37 -15.42
C THR A 102 -11.84 -11.97 -14.06
N GLN A 103 -10.78 -11.45 -13.44
CA GLN A 103 -10.30 -11.89 -12.13
C GLN A 103 -10.36 -10.75 -11.11
N MET A 104 -10.61 -11.12 -9.85
CA MET A 104 -10.48 -10.21 -8.71
C MET A 104 -9.65 -10.78 -7.57
N LEU A 105 -9.10 -9.87 -6.77
CA LEU A 105 -8.53 -10.20 -5.46
C LEU A 105 -9.59 -10.01 -4.37
N LEU A 106 -9.97 -11.09 -3.69
CA LEU A 106 -10.92 -11.12 -2.58
C LEU A 106 -10.21 -11.50 -1.28
N ARG A 107 -10.33 -10.69 -0.23
CA ARG A 107 -9.75 -11.00 1.07
C ARG A 107 -10.74 -11.78 1.92
N GLY A 108 -10.87 -13.10 1.70
CA GLY A 108 -11.64 -14.03 2.54
C GLY A 108 -12.88 -13.40 3.21
N GLN A 109 -12.93 -13.48 4.53
CA GLN A 109 -13.99 -12.91 5.36
C GLN A 109 -14.01 -11.36 5.45
N ASN A 110 -12.94 -10.70 5.01
CA ASN A 110 -12.91 -9.24 4.91
C ASN A 110 -13.54 -8.72 3.62
N VAL A 111 -13.87 -9.59 2.66
CA VAL A 111 -14.40 -9.23 1.35
C VAL A 111 -13.42 -8.29 0.63
N VAL A 112 -13.73 -7.01 0.54
CA VAL A 112 -12.85 -5.95 0.01
C VAL A 112 -12.53 -4.88 1.06
N GLY A 113 -13.03 -5.02 2.30
CA GLY A 113 -12.83 -4.08 3.40
C GLY A 113 -11.63 -4.39 4.29
N TYR A 114 -11.66 -3.86 5.52
CA TYR A 114 -10.51 -3.84 6.44
C TYR A 114 -10.70 -4.64 7.73
N ARG A 115 -11.89 -5.17 7.98
CA ARG A 115 -12.26 -6.03 9.13
C ARG A 115 -13.06 -7.24 8.65
N ASN A 116 -13.34 -8.19 9.53
CA ASN A 116 -14.24 -9.30 9.17
C ASN A 116 -15.69 -8.81 9.06
N TYR A 117 -16.41 -9.33 8.07
CA TYR A 117 -17.83 -9.09 7.86
C TYR A 117 -18.64 -10.37 8.13
N PRO A 118 -19.92 -10.26 8.52
CA PRO A 118 -20.75 -11.44 8.69
C PRO A 118 -21.02 -12.14 7.36
N ASP A 119 -21.40 -13.41 7.44
CA ASP A 119 -21.53 -14.30 6.29
C ASP A 119 -22.60 -13.86 5.27
N ASP A 120 -23.64 -13.14 5.70
CA ASP A 120 -24.71 -12.64 4.84
C ASP A 120 -24.19 -11.58 3.86
N VAL A 121 -23.35 -10.65 4.34
CA VAL A 121 -22.69 -9.64 3.49
C VAL A 121 -21.76 -10.30 2.49
N LEU A 122 -20.93 -11.26 2.94
CA LEU A 122 -19.99 -11.96 2.08
C LEU A 122 -20.69 -12.80 1.01
N GLU A 123 -21.71 -13.58 1.41
CA GLU A 123 -22.51 -14.37 0.48
C GLU A 123 -23.17 -13.49 -0.57
N ARG A 124 -23.80 -12.39 -0.15
CA ARG A 124 -24.48 -11.50 -1.09
C ARG A 124 -23.52 -10.76 -2.01
N PHE A 125 -22.34 -10.37 -1.51
CA PHE A 125 -21.29 -9.77 -2.32
C PHE A 125 -20.80 -10.74 -3.40
N VAL A 126 -20.48 -11.98 -3.04
CA VAL A 126 -20.03 -12.99 -4.02
C VAL A 126 -21.12 -13.29 -5.04
N ALA A 127 -22.38 -13.42 -4.60
CA ALA A 127 -23.51 -13.65 -5.50
C ALA A 127 -23.65 -12.52 -6.54
N LEU A 128 -23.59 -11.27 -6.10
CA LEU A 128 -23.68 -10.11 -6.99
C LEU A 128 -22.42 -9.95 -7.86
N ALA A 129 -21.23 -10.24 -7.35
CA ALA A 129 -20.01 -10.22 -8.15
C ALA A 129 -20.07 -11.23 -9.31
N CYS A 130 -20.49 -12.48 -9.03
CA CYS A 130 -20.70 -13.49 -10.07
C CYS A 130 -21.78 -13.03 -11.07
N LYS A 131 -22.93 -12.55 -10.57
CA LYS A 131 -24.03 -12.04 -11.41
C LYS A 131 -23.59 -10.90 -12.33
N ASN A 132 -22.74 -10.00 -11.84
CA ASN A 132 -22.22 -8.87 -12.59
C ASN A 132 -21.02 -9.23 -13.49
N GLY A 133 -20.58 -10.49 -13.48
CA GLY A 133 -19.67 -11.03 -14.47
C GLY A 133 -18.26 -11.37 -14.01
N MET A 134 -18.00 -11.39 -12.70
CA MET A 134 -16.71 -11.84 -12.17
C MET A 134 -16.55 -13.35 -12.35
N ASP A 135 -15.46 -13.78 -12.98
CA ASP A 135 -15.24 -15.20 -13.31
C ASP A 135 -14.31 -15.89 -12.30
N ILE A 136 -13.21 -15.22 -11.91
CA ILE A 136 -12.18 -15.79 -11.04
C ILE A 136 -12.03 -14.98 -9.77
N PHE A 137 -12.15 -15.65 -8.62
CA PHE A 137 -11.93 -15.07 -7.30
C PHE A 137 -10.62 -15.61 -6.74
N ARG A 138 -9.59 -14.77 -6.66
CA ARG A 138 -8.37 -15.05 -5.90
C ARG A 138 -8.62 -14.74 -4.43
N ILE A 139 -8.85 -15.78 -3.64
CA ILE A 139 -9.28 -15.68 -2.24
C ILE A 139 -8.07 -15.85 -1.33
N PHE A 140 -7.75 -14.83 -0.55
CA PHE A 140 -6.63 -14.85 0.39
C PHE A 140 -7.03 -14.40 1.79
N ASP A 141 -6.23 -14.80 2.78
CA ASP A 141 -6.32 -14.36 4.16
C ASP A 141 -4.94 -13.82 4.60
N ALA A 142 -4.92 -12.70 5.31
CA ALA A 142 -3.68 -12.02 5.67
C ALA A 142 -2.77 -12.85 6.60
N LEU A 143 -3.32 -13.86 7.29
CA LEU A 143 -2.63 -14.76 8.21
C LEU A 143 -2.48 -16.18 7.65
N ASN A 144 -2.94 -16.42 6.42
CA ASN A 144 -3.12 -17.76 5.86
C ASN A 144 -4.02 -18.67 6.75
N ASP A 145 -4.98 -18.09 7.49
CA ASP A 145 -5.96 -18.84 8.27
C ASP A 145 -7.10 -19.32 7.37
N THR A 146 -7.09 -20.61 7.03
CA THR A 146 -8.04 -21.25 6.12
C THR A 146 -9.50 -21.16 6.58
N ARG A 147 -9.74 -20.97 7.88
CA ARG A 147 -11.09 -20.75 8.43
C ARG A 147 -11.73 -19.47 7.90
N ASN A 148 -10.94 -18.43 7.65
CA ASN A 148 -11.43 -17.19 7.06
C ASN A 148 -11.67 -17.28 5.54
N LEU A 149 -11.29 -18.40 4.91
CA LEU A 149 -11.48 -18.64 3.47
C LEU A 149 -12.69 -19.52 3.18
N GLU A 150 -13.10 -20.37 4.12
CA GLU A 150 -14.11 -21.41 3.94
C GLU A 150 -15.42 -20.90 3.35
N LYS A 151 -16.04 -19.88 3.95
CA LYS A 151 -17.30 -19.32 3.45
C LYS A 151 -17.11 -18.69 2.06
N ALA A 152 -16.02 -17.95 1.83
CA ALA A 152 -15.72 -17.34 0.53
C ALA A 152 -15.58 -18.38 -0.58
N ILE A 153 -14.78 -19.43 -0.36
CA ILE A 153 -14.59 -20.53 -1.31
C ILE A 153 -15.95 -21.20 -1.60
N THR A 154 -16.68 -21.56 -0.54
CA THR A 154 -17.98 -22.22 -0.68
C THR A 154 -18.98 -21.38 -1.48
N MET A 155 -19.05 -20.06 -1.21
CA MET A 155 -19.97 -19.17 -1.93
C MET A 155 -19.57 -18.96 -3.38
N VAL A 156 -18.27 -18.80 -3.67
CA VAL A 156 -17.79 -18.67 -5.06
C VAL A 156 -18.17 -19.91 -5.86
N LYS A 157 -17.93 -21.11 -5.30
CA LYS A 157 -18.32 -22.37 -5.92
C LYS A 157 -19.84 -22.50 -6.09
N LYS A 158 -20.63 -22.10 -5.08
CA LYS A 158 -22.10 -22.12 -5.11
C LYS A 158 -22.66 -21.27 -6.26
N TYR A 159 -22.06 -20.12 -6.56
CA TYR A 159 -22.50 -19.22 -7.62
C TYR A 159 -21.78 -19.43 -8.96
N GLY A 160 -21.02 -20.52 -9.11
CA GLY A 160 -20.40 -20.92 -10.36
C GLY A 160 -19.11 -20.20 -10.74
N GLY A 161 -18.51 -19.43 -9.82
CA GLY A 161 -17.20 -18.81 -10.02
C GLY A 161 -16.04 -19.79 -9.81
N HIS A 162 -14.87 -19.43 -10.36
CA HIS A 162 -13.61 -20.15 -10.11
C HIS A 162 -13.00 -19.68 -8.80
N ALA A 163 -12.89 -20.58 -7.82
CA ALA A 163 -12.27 -20.28 -6.54
C ALA A 163 -10.76 -20.56 -6.60
N GLN A 164 -9.95 -19.51 -6.69
CA GLN A 164 -8.50 -19.62 -6.58
C GLN A 164 -8.08 -19.41 -5.12
N GLY A 165 -7.66 -20.47 -4.44
CA GLY A 165 -7.05 -20.38 -3.12
C GLY A 165 -5.71 -19.66 -3.17
N THR A 166 -5.28 -19.07 -2.05
CA THR A 166 -4.04 -18.27 -2.01
C THR A 166 -3.20 -18.59 -0.78
N ILE A 167 -1.88 -18.65 -0.99
CA ILE A 167 -0.87 -18.62 0.05
C ILE A 167 -0.17 -17.27 -0.03
N CYS A 168 -0.31 -16.44 1.01
CA CYS A 168 0.54 -15.27 1.18
C CYS A 168 1.94 -15.72 1.60
N TYR A 169 2.92 -15.55 0.71
CA TYR A 169 4.30 -15.95 0.96
C TYR A 169 5.00 -14.95 1.87
N THR A 170 5.75 -15.48 2.83
CA THR A 170 6.68 -14.72 3.67
C THR A 170 7.77 -15.64 4.23
N ILE A 171 8.80 -15.05 4.85
CA ILE A 171 9.89 -15.77 5.49
C ILE A 171 9.88 -15.45 6.99
N SER A 172 9.86 -16.50 7.81
CA SER A 172 10.11 -16.46 9.26
C SER A 172 10.33 -17.89 9.80
N PRO A 173 10.73 -18.07 11.07
CA PRO A 173 10.93 -19.40 11.66
C PRO A 173 9.70 -20.33 11.62
N VAL A 174 8.49 -19.80 11.45
CA VAL A 174 7.24 -20.60 11.39
C VAL A 174 6.70 -20.83 9.97
N HIS A 175 7.28 -20.18 8.96
CA HIS A 175 6.86 -20.28 7.56
C HIS A 175 7.75 -21.26 6.79
N THR A 176 7.49 -22.55 6.97
CA THR A 176 8.21 -23.63 6.27
C THR A 176 7.44 -24.13 5.05
N ILE A 177 8.13 -24.85 4.15
CA ILE A 177 7.50 -25.49 2.99
C ILE A 177 6.40 -26.46 3.45
N GLU A 178 6.63 -27.23 4.51
CA GLU A 178 5.66 -28.18 5.06
C GLU A 178 4.40 -27.46 5.57
N LYS A 179 4.58 -26.28 6.18
CA LYS A 179 3.46 -25.43 6.62
C LYS A 179 2.64 -24.94 5.43
N TYR A 180 3.30 -24.46 4.37
CA TYR A 180 2.64 -24.02 3.14
C TYR A 180 1.91 -25.17 2.43
N VAL A 181 2.52 -26.35 2.34
CA VAL A 181 1.87 -27.55 1.79
C VAL A 181 0.63 -27.93 2.61
N ARG A 182 0.69 -27.83 3.94
CA ARG A 182 -0.49 -28.09 4.79
C ARG A 182 -1.61 -27.10 4.51
N ILE A 183 -1.31 -25.81 4.46
CA ILE A 183 -2.29 -24.76 4.11
C ILE A 183 -2.90 -25.04 2.73
N ALA A 184 -2.10 -25.41 1.74
CA ALA A 184 -2.58 -25.78 0.40
C ALA A 184 -3.57 -26.95 0.45
N LYS A 185 -3.24 -28.02 1.20
CA LYS A 185 -4.13 -29.19 1.35
C LYS A 185 -5.44 -28.83 2.02
N GLU A 186 -5.41 -27.98 3.04
CA GLU A 186 -6.62 -27.47 3.71
C GLU A 186 -7.51 -26.71 2.70
N GLN A 187 -6.94 -25.82 1.88
CA GLN A 187 -7.72 -25.11 0.87
C GLN A 187 -8.24 -26.03 -0.26
N VAL A 188 -7.46 -27.03 -0.69
CA VAL A 188 -7.92 -28.04 -1.66
C VAL A 188 -9.07 -28.87 -1.10
N ALA A 189 -9.05 -29.21 0.19
CA ALA A 189 -10.17 -29.90 0.83
C ALA A 189 -11.45 -29.05 0.86
N LEU A 190 -11.34 -27.71 0.83
CA LEU A 190 -12.47 -26.79 0.68
C LEU A 190 -12.97 -26.66 -0.77
N GLY A 191 -12.29 -27.27 -1.74
CA GLY A 191 -12.73 -27.33 -3.13
C GLY A 191 -12.29 -26.17 -4.03
N ILE A 192 -11.12 -25.57 -3.75
CA ILE A 192 -10.51 -24.60 -4.69
C ILE A 192 -10.21 -25.23 -6.06
N ASP A 193 -10.30 -24.43 -7.12
CA ASP A 193 -10.07 -24.83 -8.51
C ASP A 193 -8.61 -24.62 -8.94
N SER A 194 -7.92 -23.65 -8.34
CA SER A 194 -6.48 -23.42 -8.50
C SER A 194 -5.87 -22.79 -7.24
N LEU A 195 -4.55 -22.78 -7.14
CA LEU A 195 -3.80 -22.23 -6.00
C LEU A 195 -2.82 -21.16 -6.47
N CYS A 196 -2.84 -19.98 -5.84
CA CYS A 196 -1.89 -18.90 -6.07
C CYS A 196 -0.88 -18.82 -4.92
N ILE A 197 0.40 -18.72 -5.23
CA ILE A 197 1.44 -18.28 -4.30
C ILE A 197 1.61 -16.78 -4.51
N LYS A 198 1.14 -15.99 -3.54
CA LYS A 198 1.18 -14.53 -3.57
C LYS A 198 2.36 -14.02 -2.76
N ASP A 199 3.44 -13.66 -3.45
CA ASP A 199 4.55 -12.88 -2.92
C ASP A 199 4.27 -11.39 -3.10
N MET A 200 3.52 -10.82 -2.15
CA MET A 200 3.06 -9.42 -2.18
C MET A 200 4.19 -8.39 -2.01
N ALA A 201 5.35 -8.81 -1.52
CA ALA A 201 6.48 -7.94 -1.21
C ALA A 201 7.60 -8.07 -2.24
N GLY A 202 7.60 -9.15 -3.04
CA GLY A 202 8.57 -9.34 -4.11
C GLY A 202 9.91 -9.87 -3.62
N PHE A 203 9.97 -10.67 -2.54
CA PHE A 203 11.22 -11.24 -2.01
C PHE A 203 11.29 -12.78 -2.09
N LEU A 204 10.33 -13.44 -2.76
CA LEU A 204 10.44 -14.87 -3.05
C LEU A 204 11.62 -15.10 -3.99
N SER A 205 12.70 -15.70 -3.47
CA SER A 205 13.88 -16.02 -4.28
C SER A 205 13.60 -17.14 -5.30
N PRO A 206 14.36 -17.23 -6.39
CA PRO A 206 14.16 -18.26 -7.41
C PRO A 206 14.26 -19.69 -6.86
N ILE A 207 15.25 -19.97 -6.02
CA ILE A 207 15.44 -21.29 -5.41
C ILE A 207 14.33 -21.61 -4.40
N ALA A 208 13.83 -20.60 -3.67
CA ALA A 208 12.68 -20.81 -2.80
C ALA A 208 11.40 -21.12 -3.59
N ALA A 209 11.19 -20.46 -4.73
CA ALA A 209 10.08 -20.76 -5.63
C ALA A 209 10.17 -22.17 -6.20
N GLU A 210 11.34 -22.58 -6.71
CA GLU A 210 11.56 -23.95 -7.19
C GLU A 210 11.16 -24.99 -6.13
N ARG A 211 11.68 -24.83 -4.91
CA ARG A 211 11.42 -25.75 -3.79
C ARG A 211 9.96 -25.77 -3.38
N LEU A 212 9.34 -24.60 -3.24
CA LEU A 212 7.95 -24.47 -2.81
C LEU A 212 6.99 -25.02 -3.86
N VAL A 213 7.14 -24.62 -5.13
CA VAL A 213 6.31 -25.12 -6.24
C VAL A 213 6.47 -26.63 -6.37
N SER A 214 7.70 -27.15 -6.40
CA SER A 214 7.97 -28.60 -6.46
C SER A 214 7.32 -29.38 -5.32
N ALA A 215 7.27 -28.82 -4.11
CA ALA A 215 6.58 -29.44 -2.98
C ALA A 215 5.06 -29.41 -3.16
N LEU A 216 4.50 -28.28 -3.62
CA LEU A 216 3.06 -28.14 -3.82
C LEU A 216 2.55 -29.08 -4.91
N ILE A 217 3.16 -29.10 -6.10
CA ILE A 217 2.70 -29.95 -7.21
C ILE A 217 2.78 -31.46 -6.92
N ARG A 218 3.63 -31.87 -5.96
CA ARG A 218 3.70 -33.26 -5.47
C ARG A 218 2.54 -33.63 -4.55
N HIS A 219 1.95 -32.64 -3.89
CA HIS A 219 0.99 -32.85 -2.80
C HIS A 219 -0.43 -32.38 -3.11
N VAL A 220 -0.62 -31.48 -4.07
CA VAL A 220 -1.92 -31.01 -4.53
C VAL A 220 -2.04 -31.16 -6.04
N ARG A 221 -3.27 -31.40 -6.53
CA ARG A 221 -3.55 -31.65 -7.95
C ARG A 221 -4.09 -30.44 -8.71
N VAL A 222 -4.47 -29.39 -8.00
CA VAL A 222 -4.97 -28.14 -8.61
C VAL A 222 -3.81 -27.38 -9.26
N PRO A 223 -4.04 -26.62 -10.35
CA PRO A 223 -3.00 -25.80 -10.98
C PRO A 223 -2.43 -24.77 -10.00
N VAL A 224 -1.11 -24.54 -10.08
CA VAL A 224 -0.39 -23.55 -9.26
C VAL A 224 -0.04 -22.34 -10.11
N GLN A 225 -0.31 -21.15 -9.57
CA GLN A 225 -0.03 -19.84 -10.15
C GLN A 225 0.94 -19.06 -9.27
N LEU A 226 1.89 -18.34 -9.87
CA LEU A 226 2.81 -17.45 -9.16
C LEU A 226 2.38 -16.00 -9.36
N HIS A 227 2.38 -15.25 -8.27
CA HIS A 227 2.21 -13.81 -8.28
C HIS A 227 3.34 -13.18 -7.47
N CYS A 228 4.20 -12.41 -8.13
CA CYS A 228 5.34 -11.73 -7.51
C CYS A 228 5.38 -10.25 -7.93
N HIS A 229 5.82 -9.40 -7.01
CA HIS A 229 6.19 -8.02 -7.31
C HIS A 229 7.70 -7.93 -7.64
N THR A 230 8.08 -7.00 -8.49
CA THR A 230 9.46 -6.83 -8.99
C THR A 230 10.38 -6.02 -8.06
N THR A 231 9.93 -5.73 -6.83
CA THR A 231 10.55 -4.73 -5.95
C THR A 231 12.01 -5.03 -5.62
N SER A 232 12.34 -6.30 -5.39
CA SER A 232 13.73 -6.74 -5.16
C SER A 232 14.54 -6.98 -6.44
N GLY A 233 13.91 -6.95 -7.61
CA GLY A 233 14.48 -7.42 -8.88
C GLY A 233 14.46 -8.94 -9.08
N MET A 234 14.05 -9.76 -8.10
CA MET A 234 14.11 -11.23 -8.23
C MET A 234 12.98 -11.86 -9.04
N ALA A 235 11.82 -11.19 -9.17
CA ALA A 235 10.58 -11.79 -9.65
C ALA A 235 10.67 -12.48 -11.03
N THR A 236 11.39 -11.89 -11.99
CA THR A 236 11.61 -12.49 -13.32
C THR A 236 12.26 -13.87 -13.21
N SER A 237 13.37 -13.96 -12.47
CA SER A 237 14.07 -15.23 -12.23
C SER A 237 13.23 -16.19 -11.39
N THR A 238 12.44 -15.66 -10.46
CA THR A 238 11.50 -16.44 -9.63
C THR A 238 10.42 -17.11 -10.47
N TYR A 239 9.90 -16.43 -11.48
CA TYR A 239 8.96 -17.03 -12.43
C TYR A 239 9.63 -18.11 -13.27
N VAL A 240 10.85 -17.90 -13.76
CA VAL A 240 11.59 -18.93 -14.54
C VAL A 240 11.72 -20.22 -13.74
N GLU A 241 12.23 -20.15 -12.51
CA GLU A 241 12.45 -21.34 -11.68
C GLU A 241 11.14 -21.96 -11.19
N GLY A 242 10.14 -21.13 -10.83
CA GLY A 242 8.84 -21.63 -10.43
C GLY A 242 8.07 -22.33 -11.58
N VAL A 243 8.16 -21.84 -12.81
CA VAL A 243 7.56 -22.48 -13.99
C VAL A 243 8.31 -23.76 -14.36
N ARG A 244 9.65 -23.79 -14.27
CA ARG A 244 10.45 -25.02 -14.39
C ARG A 244 10.04 -26.09 -13.38
N ALA A 245 9.74 -25.66 -12.16
CA ALA A 245 9.25 -26.53 -11.09
C ALA A 245 7.78 -26.97 -11.26
N GLY A 246 7.06 -26.46 -12.25
CA GLY A 246 5.71 -26.91 -12.62
C GLY A 246 4.57 -25.93 -12.34
N ALA A 247 4.85 -24.67 -12.01
CA ALA A 247 3.81 -23.64 -12.00
C ALA A 247 3.25 -23.47 -13.42
N GLY A 248 1.92 -23.50 -13.55
CA GLY A 248 1.23 -23.47 -14.84
C GLY A 248 0.73 -22.08 -15.26
N ALA A 249 0.84 -21.10 -14.36
CA ALA A 249 0.42 -19.72 -14.60
C ALA A 249 1.29 -18.72 -13.84
N ILE A 250 1.44 -17.51 -14.41
CA ILE A 250 2.12 -16.38 -13.76
C ILE A 250 1.34 -15.08 -13.97
N ASP A 251 1.48 -14.14 -13.03
CA ASP A 251 0.93 -12.79 -13.14
C ASP A 251 1.93 -11.82 -13.75
N CYS A 252 1.55 -11.12 -14.82
CA CYS A 252 2.38 -10.13 -15.49
C CYS A 252 1.59 -8.83 -15.70
N ALA A 253 2.32 -7.73 -15.92
CA ALA A 253 1.75 -6.47 -16.38
C ALA A 253 2.38 -6.09 -17.74
N ILE A 254 1.68 -5.32 -18.56
CA ILE A 254 2.28 -4.78 -19.80
C ILE A 254 3.46 -3.87 -19.45
N SER A 255 4.52 -3.85 -20.26
CA SER A 255 5.81 -3.24 -19.87
C SER A 255 5.75 -1.78 -19.38
N PRO A 256 4.94 -0.86 -19.92
CA PRO A 256 4.83 0.51 -19.39
C PRO A 256 4.20 0.58 -17.99
N MET A 257 3.53 -0.49 -17.57
CA MET A 257 2.88 -0.67 -16.27
C MET A 257 3.54 -1.75 -15.42
N ALA A 258 4.71 -2.25 -15.82
CA ALA A 258 5.47 -3.29 -15.14
C ALA A 258 6.66 -2.71 -14.36
N GLY A 259 7.35 -3.56 -13.60
CA GLY A 259 8.60 -3.18 -12.92
C GLY A 259 8.38 -2.42 -11.59
N PHE A 260 9.49 -2.17 -10.89
CA PHE A 260 9.52 -1.61 -9.53
C PHE A 260 8.56 -2.31 -8.55
N SER A 261 7.45 -1.70 -8.18
CA SER A 261 6.46 -2.28 -7.28
C SER A 261 5.37 -3.03 -8.03
N SER A 262 5.40 -3.08 -9.36
CA SER A 262 4.47 -3.84 -10.20
C SER A 262 5.00 -5.25 -10.52
N GLN A 263 4.25 -6.00 -11.32
CA GLN A 263 4.60 -7.35 -11.79
C GLN A 263 5.69 -7.32 -12.88
N PRO A 264 6.30 -8.49 -13.21
CA PRO A 264 7.18 -8.62 -14.37
C PRO A 264 6.48 -8.30 -15.70
N PRO A 265 7.19 -7.72 -16.68
CA PRO A 265 6.64 -7.39 -17.99
C PRO A 265 6.25 -8.63 -18.80
N VAL A 266 5.03 -8.65 -19.35
CA VAL A 266 4.49 -9.76 -20.18
C VAL A 266 5.45 -10.09 -21.32
N GLU A 267 5.90 -9.07 -22.05
CA GLU A 267 6.72 -9.15 -23.26
C GLU A 267 8.07 -9.81 -22.99
N THR A 268 8.66 -9.49 -21.84
CA THR A 268 9.91 -10.11 -21.39
C THR A 268 9.69 -11.57 -21.03
N MET A 269 8.65 -11.86 -20.23
CA MET A 269 8.40 -13.24 -19.79
C MET A 269 8.09 -14.17 -20.95
N ILE A 270 7.23 -13.76 -21.90
CA ILE A 270 6.93 -14.61 -23.06
C ILE A 270 8.16 -14.87 -23.93
N THR A 271 9.05 -13.89 -24.07
CA THR A 271 10.30 -14.03 -24.86
C THR A 271 11.25 -15.02 -24.18
N ILE A 272 11.41 -14.94 -22.86
CA ILE A 272 12.22 -15.90 -22.09
C ILE A 272 11.66 -17.33 -22.25
N PHE A 273 10.35 -17.50 -22.08
CA PHE A 273 9.73 -18.82 -22.16
C PHE A 273 9.65 -19.36 -23.59
N GLU A 274 9.74 -18.50 -24.61
CA GLU A 274 9.82 -18.91 -26.01
C GLU A 274 11.11 -19.67 -26.35
N GLU A 275 12.20 -19.38 -25.66
CA GLU A 275 13.46 -20.13 -25.78
C GLU A 275 13.46 -21.41 -24.93
N MET A 276 12.35 -21.66 -24.23
CA MET A 276 12.14 -22.83 -23.38
C MET A 276 10.99 -23.71 -23.95
N PRO A 277 10.71 -24.88 -23.35
CA PRO A 277 9.63 -25.75 -23.80
C PRO A 277 8.20 -25.19 -23.62
N TYR A 278 8.02 -23.92 -23.23
CA TYR A 278 6.74 -23.35 -22.83
C TYR A 278 6.16 -22.39 -23.86
N HIS A 279 4.84 -22.36 -24.04
CA HIS A 279 4.21 -21.38 -24.94
C HIS A 279 3.02 -20.68 -24.27
N ALA A 280 2.89 -19.38 -24.48
CA ALA A 280 1.75 -18.60 -23.96
C ALA A 280 0.67 -18.31 -25.03
N ASN A 281 0.99 -18.45 -26.33
CA ASN A 281 0.10 -18.17 -27.46
C ASN A 281 -0.58 -16.78 -27.39
N LEU A 282 0.15 -15.76 -26.96
CA LEU A 282 -0.35 -14.38 -26.90
C LEU A 282 -0.16 -13.66 -28.25
N ASP A 283 -1.14 -12.84 -28.63
CA ASP A 283 -1.06 -11.99 -29.82
C ASP A 283 -0.07 -10.82 -29.58
N ARG A 284 1.08 -10.89 -30.26
CA ARG A 284 2.17 -9.91 -30.16
C ARG A 284 1.79 -8.53 -30.70
N GLU A 285 0.91 -8.46 -31.69
CA GLU A 285 0.47 -7.20 -32.27
C GLU A 285 -0.52 -6.49 -31.35
N ALA A 286 -1.42 -7.26 -30.71
CA ALA A 286 -2.28 -6.73 -29.66
C ALA A 286 -1.47 -6.25 -28.43
N LEU A 287 -0.44 -7.00 -28.02
CA LEU A 287 0.48 -6.56 -26.96
C LEU A 287 1.17 -5.24 -27.30
N ARG A 288 1.67 -5.09 -28.53
CA ARG A 288 2.31 -3.83 -28.98
C ARG A 288 1.35 -2.64 -28.88
N LYS A 289 0.09 -2.81 -29.30
CA LYS A 289 -0.95 -1.77 -29.14
C LYS A 289 -1.25 -1.45 -27.68
N MET A 290 -1.18 -2.44 -26.78
CA MET A 290 -1.27 -2.19 -25.35
C MET A 290 -0.08 -1.37 -24.86
N CYS A 291 1.15 -1.71 -25.27
CA CYS A 291 2.35 -0.93 -24.93
C CYS A 291 2.14 0.55 -25.32
N ASP A 292 1.85 0.80 -26.60
CA ASP A 292 1.65 2.16 -27.14
C ASP A 292 0.59 2.94 -26.31
N TYR A 293 -0.55 2.30 -26.01
CA TYR A 293 -1.61 2.93 -25.22
C TYR A 293 -1.18 3.27 -23.78
N PHE A 294 -0.47 2.36 -23.11
CA PHE A 294 -0.08 2.57 -21.72
C PHE A 294 1.16 3.46 -21.57
N GLU A 295 2.02 3.57 -22.57
CA GLU A 295 3.06 4.61 -22.65
C GLU A 295 2.41 5.99 -22.67
N ASP A 296 1.48 6.22 -23.61
CA ASP A 296 0.72 7.48 -23.72
C ASP A 296 -0.05 7.81 -22.44
N LEU A 297 -0.61 6.80 -21.77
CA LEU A 297 -1.34 7.00 -20.53
C LEU A 297 -0.40 7.31 -19.36
N ALA A 298 0.76 6.65 -19.29
CA ALA A 298 1.76 6.90 -18.26
C ALA A 298 2.29 8.34 -18.29
N GLU A 299 2.50 8.89 -19.49
CA GLU A 299 2.88 10.30 -19.66
C GLU A 299 1.84 11.26 -19.05
N LYS A 300 0.54 10.95 -19.23
CA LYS A 300 -0.57 11.76 -18.68
C LYS A 300 -0.74 11.60 -17.18
N MET A 301 -0.47 10.41 -16.66
CA MET A 301 -0.61 10.10 -15.23
C MET A 301 0.54 10.66 -14.40
N GLY A 302 1.67 10.96 -15.04
CA GLY A 302 2.91 11.37 -14.39
C GLY A 302 3.72 10.18 -13.89
N PRO A 303 4.98 10.40 -13.49
CA PRO A 303 5.83 9.31 -13.02
C PRO A 303 5.20 8.60 -11.81
N PRO A 304 5.43 7.28 -11.64
CA PRO A 304 5.04 6.57 -10.42
C PRO A 304 5.50 7.35 -9.18
N LYS A 305 4.70 7.36 -8.11
CA LYS A 305 4.98 8.13 -6.89
C LYS A 305 6.19 7.63 -6.09
N THR A 306 6.95 6.69 -6.63
CA THR A 306 8.00 5.93 -5.94
C THR A 306 9.35 6.25 -6.57
N GLY A 307 10.39 6.35 -5.73
CA GLY A 307 11.64 7.05 -6.00
C GLY A 307 12.44 6.59 -7.23
N ARG A 308 13.52 7.32 -7.54
CA ARG A 308 14.37 7.15 -8.75
C ARG A 308 14.93 5.74 -8.98
N ASN A 309 14.94 4.85 -7.97
CA ASN A 309 15.52 3.51 -8.09
C ASN A 309 14.47 2.49 -8.53
N ILE A 310 14.76 1.79 -9.62
CA ILE A 310 13.91 0.74 -10.21
C ILE A 310 13.87 -0.53 -9.33
N ILE A 311 14.88 -0.72 -8.48
CA ILE A 311 15.01 -1.84 -7.54
C ILE A 311 15.21 -1.27 -6.13
N ASP A 312 14.48 -1.82 -5.17
CA ASP A 312 14.65 -1.55 -3.74
C ASP A 312 15.29 -2.78 -3.08
N PRO A 313 16.60 -2.77 -2.78
CA PRO A 313 17.26 -3.90 -2.13
C PRO A 313 16.92 -4.03 -0.64
N GLU A 314 16.46 -2.96 0.02
CA GLU A 314 16.17 -2.96 1.46
C GLU A 314 15.01 -3.91 1.80
N ILE A 315 14.12 -4.16 0.84
CA ILE A 315 13.04 -5.17 0.94
C ILE A 315 13.56 -6.56 1.32
N LEU A 316 14.79 -6.90 0.93
CA LEU A 316 15.44 -8.17 1.24
C LEU A 316 15.91 -8.26 2.69
N MET A 317 16.10 -7.11 3.34
CA MET A 317 16.56 -7.02 4.72
C MET A 317 15.38 -6.93 5.68
N HIS A 318 14.49 -5.96 5.47
CA HIS A 318 13.42 -5.67 6.42
C HIS A 318 12.10 -6.41 6.09
N HIS A 319 11.93 -6.93 4.86
CA HIS A 319 10.70 -7.61 4.40
C HIS A 319 9.41 -6.76 4.50
N ILE A 320 9.55 -5.42 4.42
CA ILE A 320 8.47 -4.43 4.58
C ILE A 320 8.05 -3.97 3.19
N PRO A 321 6.83 -4.25 2.72
CA PRO A 321 6.40 -3.84 1.38
C PRO A 321 6.57 -2.33 1.16
N GLY A 322 6.93 -1.90 -0.06
CA GLY A 322 7.25 -0.49 -0.34
C GLY A 322 6.16 0.51 0.06
N GLY A 323 4.87 0.17 -0.19
CA GLY A 323 3.75 1.00 0.24
C GLY A 323 3.61 1.16 1.75
N MET A 324 4.10 0.20 2.54
CA MET A 324 4.15 0.32 4.00
C MET A 324 5.25 1.28 4.43
N ILE A 325 6.44 1.27 3.81
CA ILE A 325 7.54 2.21 4.13
C ILE A 325 7.14 3.66 3.85
N SER A 326 6.53 3.94 2.69
CA SER A 326 6.07 5.30 2.38
C SER A 326 5.02 5.79 3.37
N ASN A 327 4.13 4.89 3.82
CA ASN A 327 3.14 5.21 4.84
C ASN A 327 3.81 5.48 6.19
N LEU A 328 4.78 4.67 6.62
CA LEU A 328 5.52 4.86 7.87
C LEU A 328 6.25 6.21 7.89
N ARG A 329 6.88 6.62 6.79
CA ARG A 329 7.51 7.95 6.66
C ARG A 329 6.50 9.06 6.86
N SER A 330 5.38 9.03 6.15
CA SER A 330 4.31 10.03 6.30
C SER A 330 3.73 10.06 7.71
N GLN A 331 3.57 8.89 8.34
CA GLN A 331 3.10 8.78 9.72
C GLN A 331 4.09 9.43 10.69
N LEU A 332 5.40 9.17 10.56
CA LEU A 332 6.42 9.79 11.40
C LEU A 332 6.54 11.29 11.16
N GLU A 333 6.43 11.76 9.91
CA GLU A 333 6.36 13.20 9.59
C GLU A 333 5.18 13.87 10.30
N GLN A 334 3.99 13.25 10.27
CA GLN A 334 2.81 13.76 11.00
C GLN A 334 3.04 13.84 12.51
N GLN A 335 3.93 13.02 13.06
CA GLN A 335 4.33 13.04 14.47
C GLN A 335 5.57 13.91 14.73
N ASN A 336 6.11 14.61 13.72
CA ASN A 336 7.39 15.33 13.78
C ASN A 336 8.55 14.46 14.30
N ALA A 337 8.63 13.21 13.84
CA ALA A 337 9.58 12.20 14.32
C ALA A 337 10.21 11.39 13.18
N LEU A 338 10.36 11.99 11.99
CA LEU A 338 10.92 11.32 10.81
C LEU A 338 12.36 10.83 11.04
N ASP A 339 13.12 11.55 11.86
CA ASP A 339 14.47 11.20 12.31
C ASP A 339 14.54 9.84 13.02
N ARG A 340 13.41 9.37 13.57
CA ARG A 340 13.29 8.08 14.28
C ARG A 340 12.94 6.89 13.38
N LEU A 341 12.86 7.10 12.06
CA LEU A 341 12.60 6.02 11.10
C LEU A 341 13.54 4.81 11.26
N PRO A 342 14.86 4.97 11.47
CA PRO A 342 15.75 3.82 11.68
C PRO A 342 15.34 2.96 12.88
N GLU A 343 14.99 3.58 14.01
CA GLU A 343 14.52 2.88 15.21
C GLU A 343 13.23 2.08 14.93
N VAL A 344 12.31 2.66 14.15
CA VAL A 344 11.07 1.98 13.75
C VAL A 344 11.34 0.78 12.86
N LEU A 345 12.28 0.88 11.92
CA LEU A 345 12.66 -0.23 11.04
C LEU A 345 13.28 -1.38 11.83
N GLU A 346 14.02 -1.09 12.90
CA GLU A 346 14.56 -2.10 13.82
C GLU A 346 13.50 -2.73 14.75
N GLU A 347 12.45 -1.96 15.11
CA GLU A 347 11.38 -2.43 15.99
C GLU A 347 10.35 -3.30 15.27
N ILE A 348 10.13 -3.10 13.97
CA ILE A 348 9.15 -3.87 13.18
C ILE A 348 9.38 -5.38 13.23
N PRO A 349 10.60 -5.93 13.01
CA PRO A 349 10.85 -7.36 13.14
C PRO A 349 10.52 -7.92 14.53
N LYS A 350 10.79 -7.15 15.59
CA LYS A 350 10.53 -7.54 16.98
C LYS A 350 9.03 -7.58 17.27
N VAL A 351 8.28 -6.57 16.85
CA VAL A 351 6.81 -6.56 16.95
C VAL A 351 6.20 -7.70 16.14
N ARG A 352 6.74 -7.96 14.94
CA ARG A 352 6.28 -9.06 14.10
C ARG A 352 6.49 -10.42 14.78
N GLU A 353 7.64 -10.63 15.41
CA GLU A 353 7.93 -11.82 16.21
C GLU A 353 6.97 -11.98 17.38
N ASP A 354 6.82 -10.94 18.21
CA ASP A 354 5.93 -10.92 19.37
C ASP A 354 4.48 -11.26 19.01
N LEU A 355 4.04 -10.82 17.83
CA LEU A 355 2.70 -11.06 17.30
C LEU A 355 2.56 -12.40 16.58
N GLY A 356 3.52 -13.32 16.67
CA GLY A 356 3.45 -14.66 16.10
C GLY A 356 3.73 -14.71 14.59
N TYR A 357 4.57 -13.79 14.11
CA TYR A 357 5.05 -13.67 12.74
C TYR A 357 3.96 -13.53 11.65
N PRO A 358 2.98 -12.61 11.76
CA PRO A 358 2.05 -12.41 10.65
C PRO A 358 2.79 -12.06 9.34
N PRO A 359 2.32 -12.55 8.16
CA PRO A 359 2.72 -11.95 6.89
C PRO A 359 2.40 -10.46 6.90
N LEU A 360 3.26 -9.63 6.33
CA LEU A 360 3.05 -8.18 6.28
C LEU A 360 2.24 -7.81 5.03
N VAL A 361 0.94 -8.07 5.07
CA VAL A 361 -0.03 -7.72 4.02
C VAL A 361 -1.20 -6.96 4.66
N THR A 362 -1.99 -6.20 3.92
CA THR A 362 -3.12 -5.48 4.53
C THR A 362 -4.12 -6.47 5.16
N PRO A 363 -4.55 -6.26 6.42
CA PRO A 363 -4.27 -5.13 7.32
C PRO A 363 -3.10 -5.34 8.30
N THR A 364 -2.51 -6.54 8.39
CA THR A 364 -1.48 -6.90 9.38
C THR A 364 -0.20 -6.08 9.25
N SER A 365 0.17 -5.66 8.03
CA SER A 365 1.28 -4.72 7.79
C SER A 365 1.11 -3.41 8.56
N GLN A 366 -0.09 -2.82 8.56
CA GLN A 366 -0.39 -1.58 9.26
C GLN A 366 -0.42 -1.79 10.78
N ILE A 367 -0.97 -2.91 11.26
CA ILE A 367 -1.02 -3.25 12.69
C ILE A 367 0.41 -3.35 13.26
N VAL A 368 1.28 -4.12 12.59
CA VAL A 368 2.68 -4.28 13.01
C VAL A 368 3.42 -2.95 12.91
N GLY A 369 3.27 -2.23 11.79
CA GLY A 369 3.97 -0.97 11.54
C GLY A 369 3.64 0.11 12.56
N VAL A 370 2.36 0.36 12.82
CA VAL A 370 1.97 1.41 13.77
C VAL A 370 2.29 1.00 15.21
N GLN A 371 2.15 -0.28 15.58
CA GLN A 371 2.58 -0.71 16.90
C GLN A 371 4.09 -0.48 17.11
N ALA A 372 4.91 -0.71 16.07
CA ALA A 372 6.34 -0.39 16.13
C ALA A 372 6.60 1.12 16.27
N VAL A 373 5.89 1.97 15.51
CA VAL A 373 5.95 3.44 15.68
C VAL A 373 5.60 3.84 17.11
N LEU A 374 4.52 3.29 17.68
CA LEU A 374 4.09 3.62 19.03
C LEU A 374 5.09 3.16 20.10
N ASN A 375 5.67 1.97 19.96
CA ASN A 375 6.73 1.47 20.86
C ASN A 375 7.93 2.42 20.86
N VAL A 376 8.34 2.91 19.69
CA VAL A 376 9.45 3.85 19.53
C VAL A 376 9.08 5.21 20.12
N LEU A 377 7.93 5.78 19.73
CA LEU A 377 7.49 7.11 20.19
C LEU A 377 7.21 7.19 21.70
N SER A 378 6.74 6.11 22.32
CA SER A 378 6.52 6.05 23.77
C SER A 378 7.80 5.77 24.57
N GLY A 379 8.82 5.17 23.94
CA GLY A 379 10.01 4.66 24.61
C GLY A 379 9.77 3.37 25.41
N GLU A 380 8.56 2.81 25.37
CA GLU A 380 8.20 1.58 26.09
C GLU A 380 7.30 0.68 25.22
N ARG A 381 7.74 -0.56 24.98
CA ARG A 381 7.00 -1.53 24.15
C ARG A 381 5.61 -1.82 24.73
N TYR A 382 4.58 -1.67 23.90
CA TYR A 382 3.17 -1.95 24.23
C TYR A 382 2.61 -1.15 25.42
N SER A 383 3.16 0.02 25.75
CA SER A 383 2.52 0.96 26.69
C SER A 383 1.29 1.64 26.06
N MET A 384 1.35 1.90 24.75
CA MET A 384 0.23 2.32 23.92
C MET A 384 -0.09 1.22 22.91
N VAL A 385 -1.33 0.73 22.91
CA VAL A 385 -1.78 -0.38 22.07
C VAL A 385 -3.06 0.04 21.35
N PRO A 386 -3.03 0.20 20.01
CA PRO A 386 -4.23 0.46 19.22
C PRO A 386 -5.26 -0.66 19.36
N GLN A 387 -6.53 -0.32 19.12
CA GLN A 387 -7.61 -1.30 19.19
C GLN A 387 -7.38 -2.47 18.22
N GLU A 388 -6.83 -2.19 17.03
CA GLU A 388 -6.58 -3.19 16.00
C GLU A 388 -5.48 -4.18 16.42
N THR A 389 -4.44 -3.72 17.12
CA THR A 389 -3.43 -4.62 17.73
C THR A 389 -4.08 -5.47 18.82
N ARG A 390 -4.92 -4.88 19.67
CA ARG A 390 -5.67 -5.63 20.70
C ARG A 390 -6.55 -6.70 20.07
N ASP A 391 -7.30 -6.34 19.02
CA ASP A 391 -8.21 -7.23 18.31
C ASP A 391 -7.48 -8.36 17.59
N TYR A 392 -6.29 -8.07 17.03
CA TYR A 392 -5.37 -9.08 16.51
C TYR A 392 -4.97 -10.10 17.58
N VAL A 393 -4.51 -9.63 18.74
CA VAL A 393 -4.10 -10.51 19.85
C VAL A 393 -5.27 -11.28 20.44
N LYS A 394 -6.48 -10.71 20.40
CA LYS A 394 -7.74 -11.38 20.76
C LYS A 394 -8.17 -12.44 19.75
N GLY A 395 -7.55 -12.49 18.57
CA GLY A 395 -7.84 -13.45 17.50
C GLY A 395 -8.95 -13.01 16.54
N LEU A 396 -9.40 -11.75 16.59
CA LEU A 396 -10.52 -11.24 15.78
C LEU A 396 -10.18 -11.07 14.29
N TYR A 397 -8.89 -11.11 13.93
CA TYR A 397 -8.42 -11.16 12.55
C TYR A 397 -8.20 -12.58 12.04
N GLY A 398 -8.20 -13.59 12.92
CA GLY A 398 -7.85 -14.98 12.59
C GLY A 398 -6.73 -15.51 13.48
N ARG A 399 -6.31 -16.75 13.22
CA ARG A 399 -5.23 -17.43 13.95
C ARG A 399 -3.86 -17.00 13.40
N PRO A 400 -2.97 -16.43 14.23
CA PRO A 400 -1.60 -16.14 13.84
C PRO A 400 -0.83 -17.40 13.37
N PRO A 401 0.14 -17.27 12.45
CA PRO A 401 0.93 -18.40 11.98
C PRO A 401 1.73 -19.11 13.07
N GLY A 402 2.28 -18.33 14.01
CA GLY A 402 3.04 -18.74 15.18
C GLY A 402 2.33 -18.42 16.50
N ARG A 403 3.01 -18.69 17.62
CA ARG A 403 2.49 -18.30 18.95
C ARG A 403 2.79 -16.82 19.19
N ILE A 404 1.78 -16.08 19.66
CA ILE A 404 1.99 -14.74 20.23
C ILE A 404 2.74 -14.90 21.55
N ASP A 405 3.71 -14.03 21.80
CA ASP A 405 4.46 -14.00 23.05
C ASP A 405 3.52 -13.87 24.26
N SER A 406 3.78 -14.67 25.30
CA SER A 406 2.88 -14.74 26.46
C SER A 406 2.85 -13.44 27.27
N ALA A 407 4.00 -12.77 27.42
CA ALA A 407 4.09 -11.53 28.17
C ALA A 407 3.44 -10.38 27.40
N VAL A 408 3.62 -10.33 26.07
CA VAL A 408 2.92 -9.37 25.20
C VAL A 408 1.41 -9.60 25.23
N ARG A 409 0.96 -10.86 25.15
CA ARG A 409 -0.47 -11.20 25.24
C ARG A 409 -1.06 -10.77 26.58
N GLU A 410 -0.38 -11.03 27.69
CA GLU A 410 -0.82 -10.63 29.03
C GLU A 410 -0.83 -9.11 29.19
N LYS A 411 0.20 -8.40 28.70
CA LYS A 411 0.25 -6.93 28.73
C LYS A 411 -0.90 -6.30 27.93
N ILE A 412 -1.25 -6.89 26.79
CA ILE A 412 -2.32 -6.38 25.93
C ILE A 412 -3.69 -6.75 26.48
N LEU A 413 -3.98 -8.03 26.71
CA LEU A 413 -5.32 -8.51 27.04
C LEU A 413 -5.62 -8.58 28.55
N GLY A 414 -4.60 -8.55 29.40
CA GLY A 414 -4.73 -8.84 30.83
C GLY A 414 -5.31 -10.23 31.05
N LYS A 415 -6.49 -10.30 31.68
CA LYS A 415 -7.20 -11.55 31.97
C LYS A 415 -8.12 -12.02 30.84
N GLU A 416 -8.33 -11.22 29.79
CA GLU A 416 -9.16 -11.61 28.66
C GLU A 416 -8.51 -12.75 27.86
N LYS A 417 -9.32 -13.74 27.46
CA LYS A 417 -8.85 -14.87 26.64
C LYS A 417 -9.07 -14.58 25.15
N PRO A 418 -8.10 -14.91 24.28
CA PRO A 418 -8.32 -14.90 22.84
C PRO A 418 -9.42 -15.88 22.43
N ILE A 419 -10.10 -15.56 21.33
CA ILE A 419 -11.11 -16.44 20.73
C ILE A 419 -10.43 -17.63 20.04
N THR A 420 -11.14 -18.74 19.93
CA THR A 420 -10.67 -19.95 19.23
C THR A 420 -11.52 -20.33 18.02
N CYS A 421 -12.73 -19.78 17.90
CA CYS A 421 -13.61 -19.95 16.74
C CYS A 421 -13.14 -19.12 15.53
N ARG A 422 -13.87 -19.20 14.41
CA ARG A 422 -13.71 -18.26 13.30
C ARG A 422 -14.29 -16.91 13.73
N PRO A 423 -13.59 -15.77 13.54
CA PRO A 423 -14.06 -14.49 14.07
C PRO A 423 -15.42 -14.06 13.53
N ALA A 424 -15.75 -14.42 12.29
CA ALA A 424 -17.05 -14.11 11.68
C ALA A 424 -18.22 -14.79 12.38
N ASP A 425 -18.01 -15.91 13.09
CA ASP A 425 -19.08 -16.61 13.81
C ASP A 425 -19.61 -15.79 15.00
N LEU A 426 -18.87 -14.76 15.42
CA LEU A 426 -19.25 -13.84 16.49
C LEU A 426 -20.02 -12.62 15.98
N LEU A 427 -20.16 -12.46 14.66
CA LEU A 427 -20.79 -11.30 14.06
C LEU A 427 -22.26 -11.59 13.75
N PRO A 428 -23.21 -10.77 14.24
CA PRO A 428 -24.60 -10.89 13.83
C PRO A 428 -24.77 -10.51 12.35
N PRO A 429 -25.82 -11.03 11.67
CA PRO A 429 -26.17 -10.59 10.31
C PRO A 429 -26.29 -9.07 10.22
N MET A 430 -25.79 -8.49 9.13
CA MET A 430 -25.72 -7.04 8.94
C MET A 430 -26.75 -6.54 7.91
N LEU A 431 -27.08 -7.34 6.89
CA LEU A 431 -27.98 -6.92 5.81
C LEU A 431 -29.40 -6.55 6.26
N PRO A 432 -30.03 -7.22 7.25
CA PRO A 432 -31.39 -6.86 7.69
C PRO A 432 -31.51 -5.41 8.20
N ASP A 433 -30.42 -4.86 8.74
CA ASP A 433 -30.39 -3.52 9.35
C ASP A 433 -29.60 -2.51 8.51
N ALA A 434 -28.95 -2.94 7.41
CA ALA A 434 -28.00 -2.15 6.64
C ALA A 434 -28.57 -0.84 6.09
N THR A 435 -29.88 -0.79 5.81
CA THR A 435 -30.53 0.37 5.20
C THR A 435 -31.21 1.30 6.21
N LYS A 436 -31.23 0.98 7.51
CA LYS A 436 -31.97 1.76 8.52
C LYS A 436 -31.46 3.18 8.71
N THR A 437 -30.18 3.42 8.46
CA THR A 437 -29.48 4.69 8.74
C THR A 437 -29.19 5.52 7.49
N ILE A 438 -29.61 5.05 6.32
CA ILE A 438 -29.36 5.70 5.03
C ILE A 438 -30.67 6.20 4.44
N GLU A 439 -30.64 7.39 3.84
CA GLU A 439 -31.80 7.95 3.14
C GLU A 439 -32.13 7.07 1.92
N PRO A 440 -33.36 6.56 1.77
CA PRO A 440 -33.70 5.63 0.68
C PRO A 440 -33.44 6.18 -0.73
N SER A 441 -33.52 7.51 -0.90
CA SER A 441 -33.28 8.20 -2.17
C SER A 441 -31.83 8.05 -2.69
N TYR A 442 -30.88 7.74 -1.81
CA TYR A 442 -29.47 7.56 -2.16
C TYR A 442 -29.14 6.17 -2.73
N ILE A 443 -29.97 5.18 -2.41
CA ILE A 443 -29.83 3.80 -2.88
C ILE A 443 -30.52 3.68 -4.24
N ARG A 444 -29.75 3.35 -5.29
CA ARG A 444 -30.27 3.11 -6.64
C ARG A 444 -30.37 1.62 -6.96
N GLU A 445 -29.39 0.85 -6.50
CA GLU A 445 -29.28 -0.58 -6.75
C GLU A 445 -28.93 -1.33 -5.46
N GLU A 446 -29.11 -2.65 -5.45
CA GLU A 446 -28.78 -3.48 -4.29
C GLU A 446 -27.27 -3.45 -3.96
N GLU A 447 -26.44 -3.34 -4.99
CA GLU A 447 -25.00 -3.16 -4.91
C GLU A 447 -24.57 -1.95 -4.07
N ASP A 448 -25.40 -0.89 -4.01
CA ASP A 448 -25.15 0.28 -3.15
C ASP A 448 -25.22 -0.10 -1.67
N ILE A 449 -26.13 -1.02 -1.29
CA ILE A 449 -26.27 -1.49 0.10
C ILE A 449 -24.98 -2.20 0.54
N LEU A 450 -24.41 -3.04 -0.32
CA LEU A 450 -23.13 -3.71 -0.02
C LEU A 450 -21.97 -2.72 0.04
N SER A 451 -21.94 -1.75 -0.87
CA SER A 451 -20.93 -0.69 -0.85
C SER A 451 -20.98 0.08 0.47
N TYR A 452 -22.18 0.38 0.98
CA TYR A 452 -22.40 1.01 2.27
C TYR A 452 -22.04 0.11 3.46
N CYS A 453 -22.35 -1.18 3.42
CA CYS A 453 -21.95 -2.14 4.47
C CYS A 453 -20.42 -2.20 4.62
N LEU A 454 -19.71 -2.21 3.48
CA LEU A 454 -18.26 -2.37 3.43
C LEU A 454 -17.53 -1.06 3.75
N PHE A 455 -18.02 0.06 3.20
CA PHE A 455 -17.40 1.39 3.27
C PHE A 455 -18.45 2.49 3.53
N PRO A 456 -19.04 2.57 4.74
CA PRO A 456 -20.23 3.39 4.99
C PRO A 456 -20.02 4.88 4.69
N GLU A 457 -18.88 5.44 5.11
CA GLU A 457 -18.55 6.84 4.90
C GLU A 457 -18.29 7.14 3.42
N GLN A 458 -17.41 6.35 2.79
CA GLN A 458 -17.02 6.58 1.39
C GLN A 458 -18.20 6.37 0.45
N ALA A 459 -19.02 5.35 0.70
CA ALA A 459 -20.23 5.10 -0.08
C ALA A 459 -21.26 6.22 0.09
N LEU A 460 -21.52 6.68 1.33
CA LEU A 460 -22.49 7.75 1.56
C LEU A 460 -22.04 9.08 0.92
N GLU A 461 -20.76 9.42 1.01
CA GLU A 461 -20.22 10.59 0.30
C GLU A 461 -20.40 10.47 -1.21
N TYR A 462 -20.10 9.29 -1.77
CA TYR A 462 -20.29 9.02 -3.19
C TYR A 462 -21.77 9.12 -3.60
N PHE A 463 -22.70 8.56 -2.82
CA PHE A 463 -24.13 8.62 -3.14
C PHE A 463 -24.68 10.04 -3.11
N LYS A 464 -24.28 10.83 -2.10
CA LYS A 464 -24.61 12.26 -2.03
C LYS A 464 -24.09 12.99 -3.26
N TRP A 465 -22.81 12.79 -3.61
CA TRP A 465 -22.22 13.37 -4.82
C TRP A 465 -22.97 12.94 -6.10
N ARG A 466 -23.26 11.65 -6.25
CA ARG A 466 -24.00 11.07 -7.40
C ARG A 466 -25.43 11.60 -7.52
N SER A 467 -26.06 11.97 -6.39
CA SER A 467 -27.42 12.54 -6.34
C SER A 467 -27.49 14.00 -6.78
N LEU A 468 -26.36 14.72 -6.78
CA LEU A 468 -26.33 16.10 -7.24
C LEU A 468 -26.44 16.18 -8.77
N PRO A 469 -27.08 17.24 -9.31
CA PRO A 469 -26.96 17.63 -10.71
C PRO A 469 -25.49 17.75 -11.14
N GLU A 470 -25.18 17.41 -12.39
CA GLU A 470 -23.79 17.39 -12.88
C GLU A 470 -23.07 18.73 -12.71
N ASP A 471 -23.75 19.85 -12.93
CA ASP A 471 -23.25 21.21 -12.74
C ASP A 471 -22.94 21.57 -11.27
N LYS A 472 -23.47 20.78 -10.32
CA LYS A 472 -23.29 20.97 -8.87
C LYS A 472 -22.36 19.95 -8.23
N ARG A 473 -21.86 18.97 -9.00
CA ARG A 473 -20.92 17.98 -8.48
C ARG A 473 -19.58 18.64 -8.21
N SER A 474 -19.06 18.42 -7.01
CA SER A 474 -17.68 18.80 -6.70
C SER A 474 -16.71 17.98 -7.56
N GLN A 475 -15.53 18.52 -7.79
CA GLN A 475 -14.47 17.79 -8.46
C GLN A 475 -14.11 16.49 -7.72
N GLU A 476 -13.72 15.49 -8.49
CA GLU A 476 -13.17 14.22 -8.00
C GLU A 476 -11.94 14.48 -7.10
N PRO A 477 -11.86 13.85 -5.91
CA PRO A 477 -10.73 14.07 -5.01
C PRO A 477 -9.37 13.74 -5.64
N ALA A 478 -9.28 12.75 -6.53
CA ALA A 478 -8.04 12.44 -7.25
C ALA A 478 -7.54 13.60 -8.13
N ASP A 479 -8.46 14.33 -8.77
CA ASP A 479 -8.09 15.46 -9.64
C ASP A 479 -7.75 16.68 -8.81
N ALA A 480 -8.45 16.90 -7.69
CA ALA A 480 -8.11 17.94 -6.72
C ALA A 480 -6.71 17.70 -6.10
N GLU A 481 -6.34 16.44 -5.82
CA GLU A 481 -4.99 16.06 -5.37
C GLU A 481 -3.94 16.40 -6.43
N LYS A 482 -4.18 16.04 -7.70
CA LYS A 482 -3.27 16.36 -8.82
C LYS A 482 -3.10 17.87 -9.00
N GLN A 483 -4.18 18.64 -8.94
CA GLN A 483 -4.12 20.10 -9.07
C GLN A 483 -3.36 20.76 -7.91
N LYS A 484 -3.53 20.27 -6.67
CA LYS A 484 -2.75 20.75 -5.52
C LYS A 484 -1.27 20.46 -5.68
N ALA A 485 -0.91 19.28 -6.22
CA ALA A 485 0.48 18.91 -6.48
C ALA A 485 1.10 19.71 -7.64
N ALA A 486 0.30 20.11 -8.63
CA ALA A 486 0.74 20.89 -9.79
C ALA A 486 0.90 22.40 -9.52
N LYS A 487 0.27 22.94 -8.46
CA LYS A 487 0.52 24.32 -8.05
C LYS A 487 1.94 24.43 -7.49
N PRO A 488 2.80 25.31 -8.03
CA PRO A 488 4.06 25.61 -7.39
C PRO A 488 3.76 26.03 -5.95
N SER A 489 4.39 25.38 -4.98
CA SER A 489 4.56 25.97 -3.66
C SER A 489 5.04 27.40 -3.91
N SER A 490 4.33 28.39 -3.38
CA SER A 490 4.81 29.75 -3.30
C SER A 490 6.08 29.72 -2.45
N GLN A 491 7.22 29.41 -3.09
CA GLN A 491 8.53 29.68 -2.54
C GLN A 491 8.54 31.18 -2.28
N GLU A 492 8.77 31.54 -1.01
CA GLU A 492 9.09 32.90 -0.62
C GLU A 492 10.11 33.45 -1.62
N SER A 493 9.76 34.61 -2.19
CA SER A 493 10.60 35.34 -3.13
C SER A 493 12.02 35.45 -2.59
N VAL A 494 12.99 34.97 -3.38
CA VAL A 494 14.42 35.15 -3.13
C VAL A 494 14.68 36.61 -2.73
N PRO A 495 15.37 36.86 -1.60
CA PRO A 495 15.65 38.23 -1.16
C PRO A 495 16.51 38.96 -2.22
N PRO A 496 16.38 40.29 -2.31
CA PRO A 496 17.04 41.06 -3.37
C PRO A 496 18.57 40.90 -3.34
N PRO A 497 19.25 41.06 -4.48
CA PRO A 497 20.67 40.74 -4.64
C PRO A 497 21.54 41.56 -3.69
N LYS A 498 22.54 40.90 -3.07
CA LYS A 498 23.57 41.58 -2.28
C LYS A 498 24.47 42.43 -3.20
N PRO A 499 24.99 43.58 -2.74
CA PRO A 499 25.80 44.47 -3.57
C PRO A 499 27.06 43.77 -4.06
N GLY A 500 27.30 43.82 -5.38
CA GLY A 500 28.52 43.27 -6.01
C GLY A 500 28.26 42.24 -7.10
N PHE A 501 27.03 41.72 -7.25
CA PHE A 501 26.64 40.83 -8.34
C PHE A 501 25.46 41.41 -9.12
N SER A 502 25.46 41.29 -10.45
CA SER A 502 24.27 41.61 -11.23
C SER A 502 23.17 40.58 -10.98
N ALA A 503 21.89 40.96 -11.19
CA ALA A 503 20.74 40.07 -10.97
C ALA A 503 20.84 38.77 -11.78
N ARG A 504 21.46 38.83 -12.97
CA ARG A 504 21.69 37.67 -13.82
C ARG A 504 22.77 36.75 -13.26
N GLU A 505 23.88 37.30 -12.79
CA GLU A 505 24.97 36.51 -12.17
C GLU A 505 24.50 35.84 -10.86
N HIS A 506 23.64 36.50 -10.09
CA HIS A 506 23.08 35.95 -8.86
C HIS A 506 22.13 34.76 -9.13
N ALA A 507 21.33 34.84 -10.21
CA ALA A 507 20.46 33.75 -10.64
C ALA A 507 21.25 32.56 -11.20
N GLU A 508 22.32 32.83 -11.98
CA GLU A 508 23.17 31.79 -12.54
C GLU A 508 23.99 31.05 -11.44
N ILE A 509 24.47 31.75 -10.42
CA ILE A 509 25.15 31.14 -9.26
C ILE A 509 24.17 30.31 -8.41
N ALA A 510 22.95 30.80 -8.16
CA ALA A 510 21.94 30.04 -7.43
C ALA A 510 21.53 28.75 -8.16
N ALA A 511 21.36 28.82 -9.49
CA ALA A 511 21.07 27.65 -10.31
C ALA A 511 22.23 26.64 -10.34
N LEU A 512 23.47 27.12 -10.28
CA LEU A 512 24.66 26.26 -10.22
C LEU A 512 24.78 25.57 -8.85
N LEU A 513 24.54 26.30 -7.75
CA LEU A 513 24.56 25.76 -6.38
C LEU A 513 23.47 24.70 -6.16
N GLN A 514 22.27 24.92 -6.71
CA GLN A 514 21.21 23.92 -6.65
C GLN A 514 21.59 22.63 -7.40
N LYS A 515 22.21 22.77 -8.59
CA LYS A 515 22.71 21.60 -9.34
C LYS A 515 23.84 20.87 -8.63
N ILE A 516 24.72 21.59 -7.93
CA ILE A 516 25.81 20.98 -7.14
C ILE A 516 25.24 20.20 -5.94
N HIS A 517 24.25 20.78 -5.27
CA HIS A 517 23.52 20.14 -4.17
C HIS A 517 22.78 18.87 -4.63
N ASP A 518 22.11 18.92 -5.79
CA ASP A 518 21.36 17.78 -6.32
C ASP A 518 22.26 16.65 -6.85
N LEU A 519 23.54 16.94 -7.13
CA LEU A 519 24.51 15.98 -7.71
C LEU A 519 25.51 15.42 -6.69
N ASN A 520 25.42 15.79 -5.40
CA ASN A 520 26.25 15.28 -4.30
C ASN A 520 27.76 15.30 -4.61
N PHE A 521 28.27 16.44 -5.11
CA PHE A 521 29.70 16.59 -5.34
C PHE A 521 30.46 16.92 -4.07
N ASP A 522 31.65 16.31 -3.97
CA ASP A 522 32.57 16.56 -2.89
C ASP A 522 33.50 17.76 -3.22
N GLU A 523 34.21 17.69 -4.36
CA GLU A 523 35.00 18.68 -5.16
C GLU A 523 34.30 19.65 -6.14
N VAL A 524 34.21 20.97 -5.92
CA VAL A 524 34.08 21.96 -7.03
C VAL A 524 35.12 23.09 -6.93
N ILE A 525 35.88 23.31 -8.02
CA ILE A 525 36.80 24.46 -8.15
C ILE A 525 36.35 25.42 -9.25
N ILE A 526 36.15 26.68 -8.91
CA ILE A 526 35.83 27.75 -9.87
C ILE A 526 36.92 28.83 -9.80
N ARG A 527 37.45 29.21 -10.97
CA ARG A 527 38.50 30.23 -11.10
C ARG A 527 38.03 31.40 -11.94
N ARG A 528 38.27 32.62 -11.43
CA ARG A 528 38.14 33.84 -12.22
C ARG A 528 39.27 34.81 -11.85
N LYS A 529 40.08 35.16 -12.84
CA LYS A 529 41.26 36.02 -12.72
C LYS A 529 42.17 35.57 -11.57
N ASP A 530 42.11 36.25 -10.43
CA ASP A 530 43.09 36.11 -9.34
C ASP A 530 42.53 35.27 -8.16
N ILE A 531 41.28 34.79 -8.28
CA ILE A 531 40.58 34.07 -7.22
C ILE A 531 40.24 32.66 -7.67
N SER A 532 40.66 31.69 -6.85
CA SER A 532 40.37 30.26 -6.96
C SER A 532 39.61 29.84 -5.71
N VAL A 533 38.37 29.39 -5.86
CA VAL A 533 37.58 28.80 -4.76
C VAL A 533 37.42 27.32 -5.04
N ALA A 534 37.76 26.48 -4.07
CA ALA A 534 37.81 25.03 -4.14
C ALA A 534 37.05 24.45 -2.94
N LEU A 535 36.17 23.48 -3.17
CA LEU A 535 35.26 22.90 -2.16
C LEU A 535 35.35 21.38 -2.22
N HIS A 536 35.91 20.72 -1.19
CA HIS A 536 36.05 19.25 -1.06
C HIS A 536 35.10 18.63 -0.02
N SER A 537 34.68 17.39 -0.29
CA SER A 537 34.27 16.44 0.76
C SER A 537 35.32 15.34 0.92
N HIS A 538 35.41 14.86 2.15
CA HIS A 538 36.49 14.05 2.65
C HIS A 538 36.19 12.55 2.58
N GLY A 539 36.95 11.85 1.75
CA GLY A 539 37.38 10.45 1.88
C GLY A 539 38.86 10.34 1.45
N PRO A 540 39.68 9.42 2.00
CA PRO A 540 41.10 9.66 2.30
C PRO A 540 42.05 9.70 1.09
N ARG A 541 43.12 10.50 1.22
CA ARG A 541 44.16 10.80 0.21
C ARG A 541 45.45 9.98 0.44
N PRO A 542 46.30 9.78 -0.59
CA PRO A 542 47.60 10.47 -0.65
C PRO A 542 47.98 10.91 -2.09
N ALA A 543 48.92 11.82 -2.43
CA ALA A 543 49.80 12.80 -1.75
C ALA A 543 50.43 13.77 -2.80
N SER A 544 50.80 15.00 -2.35
CA SER A 544 51.85 15.95 -2.85
C SER A 544 51.71 16.59 -4.27
N ALA A 545 52.18 17.80 -4.63
CA ALA A 545 53.11 18.78 -4.04
C ALA A 545 52.99 20.19 -4.73
N ALA A 546 53.43 21.25 -4.02
CA ALA A 546 54.02 22.55 -4.45
C ALA A 546 53.30 23.45 -5.51
N GLY A 547 53.22 24.79 -5.43
CA GLY A 547 53.77 25.84 -4.56
C GLY A 547 53.89 27.15 -5.39
N HIS A 548 53.60 28.32 -4.83
CA HIS A 548 54.30 29.62 -5.03
C HIS A 548 53.51 30.84 -4.51
N ALA A 549 54.27 31.86 -4.11
CA ALA A 549 53.94 33.00 -3.24
C ALA A 549 53.76 34.33 -4.04
N PRO A 550 53.38 35.46 -3.38
CA PRO A 550 52.72 36.68 -3.91
C PRO A 550 53.71 37.85 -4.16
N PRO A 551 53.35 39.15 -4.45
CA PRO A 551 52.71 40.16 -3.53
C PRO A 551 51.98 41.35 -4.28
N PRO A 552 51.85 42.62 -3.76
CA PRO A 552 51.12 43.13 -2.58
C PRO A 552 50.22 44.40 -2.79
N ASP A 553 49.52 44.78 -1.70
CA ASP A 553 49.17 46.11 -1.16
C ASP A 553 48.34 47.17 -1.95
N ALA A 554 47.26 47.67 -1.31
CA ALA A 554 47.25 49.01 -0.69
C ALA A 554 45.97 49.35 0.12
N ARG A 555 46.18 50.22 1.11
CA ARG A 555 45.42 50.58 2.32
C ARG A 555 44.24 51.58 2.17
N SER A 556 43.48 51.65 3.29
CA SER A 556 42.80 52.83 3.90
C SER A 556 41.32 53.04 3.53
N ALA A 557 40.38 53.52 4.38
CA ALA A 557 40.35 53.94 5.78
C ALA A 557 38.88 53.91 6.30
N LYS A 558 38.74 53.88 7.64
CA LYS A 558 37.55 54.06 8.51
C LYS A 558 36.96 55.50 8.48
N PRO A 559 35.98 55.91 9.33
CA PRO A 559 34.78 55.27 9.95
C PRO A 559 33.52 56.18 9.89
N SER A 560 32.34 55.75 10.40
CA SER A 560 31.53 56.51 11.40
C SER A 560 30.13 55.91 11.67
N SER A 561 29.82 55.87 12.98
CA SER A 561 28.55 55.96 13.76
C SER A 561 27.19 55.54 13.14
N ALA A 562 26.43 54.63 13.74
CA ALA A 562 25.60 54.67 14.97
C ALA A 562 24.14 55.07 14.71
N ALA A 563 23.19 54.17 15.01
CA ALA A 563 21.99 54.39 15.81
C ALA A 563 21.00 53.23 15.65
N GLU A 564 20.61 52.61 16.77
CA GLU A 564 19.44 51.74 16.92
C GLU A 564 18.13 52.53 16.77
N PRO A 565 17.01 51.87 16.43
CA PRO A 565 15.68 52.40 16.74
C PRO A 565 14.91 51.54 17.75
N THR A 566 14.33 52.24 18.72
CA THR A 566 13.23 51.84 19.63
C THR A 566 11.85 51.96 18.91
N PRO A 567 10.70 51.53 19.51
CA PRO A 567 9.60 50.87 18.80
C PRO A 567 8.22 51.56 18.87
N ALA A 568 7.21 50.87 18.29
CA ALA A 568 5.73 51.05 18.33
C ALA A 568 5.12 51.96 17.23
N SER A 569 3.92 51.73 16.66
CA SER A 569 2.74 51.00 17.15
C SER A 569 1.75 50.50 16.04
N SER A 570 0.97 49.48 16.43
CA SER A 570 -0.49 49.25 16.26
C SER A 570 -1.22 49.26 14.90
N GLY A 571 -1.89 48.12 14.60
CA GLY A 571 -3.11 47.99 13.78
C GLY A 571 -3.75 46.59 13.89
N GLN A 572 -4.89 46.48 14.58
CA GLN A 572 -5.72 45.30 14.93
C GLN A 572 -6.24 44.52 13.69
N ALA A 573 -6.23 43.17 13.60
CA ALA A 573 -6.86 42.08 14.39
C ALA A 573 -8.29 41.68 13.90
N ALA A 574 -8.40 40.47 13.35
CA ALA A 574 -9.63 39.66 13.28
C ALA A 574 -9.30 38.27 13.86
N ALA A 575 -10.09 37.86 14.84
CA ALA A 575 -9.72 36.90 15.88
C ALA A 575 -9.76 35.42 15.44
N SER A 576 -8.63 34.74 15.57
CA SER A 576 -8.54 33.30 15.83
C SER A 576 -8.66 33.06 17.34
N GLN A 577 -9.62 32.24 17.79
CA GLN A 577 -9.66 31.78 19.17
C GLN A 577 -8.44 30.90 19.46
N GLN A 578 -7.43 31.50 20.09
CA GLN A 578 -6.34 30.81 20.76
C GLN A 578 -6.88 30.21 22.06
N GLY A 579 -6.55 28.94 22.29
CA GLY A 579 -6.82 28.24 23.55
C GLY A 579 -6.23 28.99 24.74
N ALA A 580 -6.93 28.94 25.87
CA ALA A 580 -6.52 29.55 27.12
C ALA A 580 -5.09 29.14 27.53
N PRO A 581 -4.33 30.01 28.22
CA PRO A 581 -3.03 29.66 28.78
C PRO A 581 -3.16 28.49 29.76
N ALA A 582 -2.20 27.57 29.73
CA ALA A 582 -2.24 26.26 30.37
C ALA A 582 -2.14 26.27 31.91
N ASP A 583 -2.06 27.44 32.58
CA ASP A 583 -1.70 27.52 34.00
C ASP A 583 -2.88 27.52 34.99
N ASP A 584 -4.14 27.46 34.53
CA ASP A 584 -5.33 27.54 35.42
C ASP A 584 -6.35 26.39 35.26
N LEU A 585 -5.96 25.29 34.59
CA LEU A 585 -6.89 24.18 34.26
C LEU A 585 -6.88 22.99 35.25
N GLY A 586 -6.07 23.07 36.30
CA GLY A 586 -5.84 21.93 37.21
C GLY A 586 -5.19 20.73 36.50
N PRO A 587 -5.28 19.51 37.05
CA PRO A 587 -4.84 18.30 36.36
C PRO A 587 -5.57 18.13 35.02
N VAL A 588 -4.85 17.73 33.98
CA VAL A 588 -5.41 17.49 32.64
C VAL A 588 -5.09 16.10 32.12
N ILE A 589 -5.92 15.61 31.21
CA ILE A 589 -5.60 14.46 30.36
C ILE A 589 -5.21 15.01 29.00
N GLU A 590 -3.96 14.78 28.58
CA GLU A 590 -3.40 15.28 27.32
C GLU A 590 -3.44 14.24 26.20
N SER A 591 -3.38 14.71 24.96
CA SER A 591 -3.20 13.83 23.80
C SER A 591 -1.75 13.32 23.75
N PRO A 592 -1.52 12.00 23.67
CA PRO A 592 -0.16 11.45 23.55
C PRO A 592 0.41 11.56 22.13
N LEU A 593 -0.43 11.87 21.13
CA LEU A 593 -0.12 11.81 19.70
C LEU A 593 -0.74 13.02 18.97
N ASN A 594 -0.19 13.35 17.80
CA ASN A 594 -0.89 14.17 16.82
C ASN A 594 -1.97 13.31 16.13
N GLY A 595 -3.21 13.78 16.05
CA GLY A 595 -4.32 13.00 15.47
C GLY A 595 -5.66 13.73 15.47
N THR A 596 -6.75 12.98 15.30
CA THR A 596 -8.12 13.51 15.38
C THR A 596 -8.80 13.01 16.66
N PHE A 597 -9.37 13.91 17.44
CA PHE A 597 -10.03 13.60 18.71
C PHE A 597 -11.48 13.17 18.51
N TYR A 598 -11.86 12.03 19.08
CA TYR A 598 -13.22 11.48 19.08
C TYR A 598 -13.69 11.19 20.51
N ARG A 599 -14.89 11.66 20.81
CA ARG A 599 -15.58 11.39 22.08
C ARG A 599 -16.30 10.04 22.10
N THR A 600 -16.59 9.45 20.95
CA THR A 600 -17.42 8.25 20.81
C THR A 600 -16.58 7.10 20.27
N PRO A 601 -16.93 5.83 20.58
CA PRO A 601 -16.23 4.66 20.06
C PRO A 601 -16.57 4.35 18.59
N GLY A 602 -17.49 5.09 17.98
CA GLY A 602 -17.86 4.94 16.59
C GLY A 602 -19.10 5.78 16.22
N PRO A 603 -19.48 5.77 14.93
CA PRO A 603 -20.65 6.50 14.44
C PRO A 603 -21.94 6.06 15.16
N GLY A 604 -22.73 7.02 15.63
CA GLY A 604 -24.01 6.76 16.30
C GLY A 604 -23.93 6.14 17.70
N LYS A 605 -22.72 6.01 18.28
CA LYS A 605 -22.52 5.53 19.66
C LYS A 605 -22.46 6.70 20.65
N PRO A 606 -22.88 6.50 21.92
CA PRO A 606 -22.77 7.54 22.94
C PRO A 606 -21.31 7.88 23.26
N PRO A 607 -21.03 9.07 23.84
CA PRO A 607 -19.70 9.41 24.33
C PRO A 607 -19.18 8.39 25.35
N LEU A 608 -17.85 8.17 25.37
CA LEU A 608 -17.20 7.32 26.35
C LEU A 608 -17.34 7.87 27.78
N VAL A 609 -17.28 9.19 27.93
CA VAL A 609 -17.51 9.93 29.18
C VAL A 609 -18.23 11.25 28.91
N ASN A 610 -18.91 11.74 29.93
CA ASN A 610 -19.51 13.08 30.00
C ASN A 610 -18.83 13.92 31.09
N ASP A 611 -18.99 15.24 30.97
CA ASP A 611 -18.55 16.17 32.01
C ASP A 611 -19.33 15.87 33.30
N GLY A 612 -18.60 15.72 34.41
CA GLY A 612 -19.10 15.31 35.72
C GLY A 612 -18.86 13.85 36.08
N ASP A 613 -18.55 12.98 35.11
CA ASP A 613 -18.34 11.55 35.34
C ASP A 613 -17.09 11.28 36.18
N THR A 614 -17.18 10.35 37.13
CA THR A 614 -16.02 9.85 37.89
C THR A 614 -15.56 8.53 37.29
N VAL A 615 -14.30 8.46 36.89
CA VAL A 615 -13.70 7.31 36.22
C VAL A 615 -12.47 6.81 36.99
N LYS A 616 -12.25 5.50 36.96
CA LYS A 616 -11.06 4.87 37.54
C LYS A 616 -9.87 4.94 36.60
N ALA A 617 -8.67 4.90 37.15
CA ALA A 617 -7.43 4.73 36.41
C ALA A 617 -7.55 3.57 35.40
N GLY A 618 -7.12 3.81 34.17
CA GLY A 618 -7.18 2.85 33.06
C GLY A 618 -8.52 2.81 32.30
N THR A 619 -9.55 3.53 32.74
CA THR A 619 -10.83 3.62 32.01
C THR A 619 -10.64 4.42 30.72
N PRO A 620 -11.08 3.92 29.54
CA PRO A 620 -11.06 4.70 28.30
C PRO A 620 -11.99 5.92 28.39
N VAL A 621 -11.45 7.11 28.10
CA VAL A 621 -12.16 8.40 28.18
C VAL A 621 -12.36 9.05 26.80
N ALA A 622 -11.49 8.76 25.83
CA ALA A 622 -11.61 9.26 24.47
C ALA A 622 -10.88 8.35 23.48
N ILE A 623 -11.01 8.65 22.20
CA ILE A 623 -10.23 8.05 21.12
C ILE A 623 -9.48 9.14 20.38
N VAL A 624 -8.19 8.91 20.12
CA VAL A 624 -7.43 9.70 19.15
C VAL A 624 -7.14 8.81 17.95
N GLU A 625 -7.73 9.14 16.81
CA GLU A 625 -7.33 8.53 15.55
C GLU A 625 -6.00 9.12 15.12
N ALA A 626 -4.97 8.29 15.08
CA ALA A 626 -3.66 8.66 14.58
C ALA A 626 -3.20 7.55 13.64
N MET A 627 -2.59 7.92 12.52
CA MET A 627 -2.05 6.94 11.57
C MET A 627 -3.11 5.95 11.04
N LYS A 628 -4.38 6.38 10.94
CA LYS A 628 -5.56 5.59 10.54
C LYS A 628 -5.89 4.42 11.48
N LEU A 629 -5.49 4.50 12.73
CA LEU A 629 -5.84 3.54 13.78
C LEU A 629 -6.41 4.29 14.98
N PHE A 630 -7.30 3.63 15.71
CA PHE A 630 -8.01 4.23 16.84
C PHE A 630 -7.29 3.91 18.15
N ASN A 631 -6.74 4.95 18.80
CA ASN A 631 -6.01 4.83 20.06
C ASN A 631 -6.91 5.26 21.22
N GLN A 632 -7.19 4.35 22.15
CA GLN A 632 -7.94 4.69 23.36
C GLN A 632 -7.08 5.52 24.32
N ILE A 633 -7.56 6.71 24.66
CA ILE A 633 -6.99 7.53 25.72
C ILE A 633 -7.61 7.08 27.03
N LYS A 634 -6.78 6.72 28.01
CA LYS A 634 -7.21 6.20 29.31
C LYS A 634 -6.97 7.22 30.41
N ALA A 635 -7.82 7.21 31.43
CA ALA A 635 -7.61 8.00 32.63
C ALA A 635 -6.29 7.56 33.33
N PRO A 636 -5.36 8.48 33.61
CA PRO A 636 -4.06 8.12 34.20
C PRO A 636 -4.15 7.79 35.71
N PHE A 637 -5.19 8.25 36.38
CA PHE A 637 -5.49 8.03 37.80
C PHE A 637 -7.01 8.10 38.01
N ASP A 638 -7.49 7.76 39.21
CA ASP A 638 -8.90 7.92 39.59
C ASP A 638 -9.24 9.41 39.57
N CYS A 639 -10.18 9.81 38.71
CA CYS A 639 -10.47 11.22 38.49
C CYS A 639 -11.92 11.47 38.10
N LYS A 640 -12.38 12.70 38.36
CA LYS A 640 -13.63 13.24 37.86
C LYS A 640 -13.36 14.09 36.62
N ILE A 641 -14.07 13.82 35.53
CA ILE A 641 -14.01 14.64 34.31
C ILE A 641 -14.70 15.96 34.62
N VAL A 642 -13.95 17.06 34.70
CA VAL A 642 -14.52 18.39 34.98
C VAL A 642 -15.09 18.99 33.71
N LYS A 643 -14.29 18.97 32.63
CA LYS A 643 -14.67 19.59 31.36
C LYS A 643 -13.93 18.98 30.18
N THR A 644 -14.64 18.75 29.09
CA THR A 644 -14.05 18.44 27.78
C THR A 644 -13.52 19.72 27.12
N LEU A 645 -12.23 19.74 26.76
CA LEU A 645 -11.53 20.92 26.24
C LEU A 645 -11.42 20.97 24.71
N VAL A 646 -11.72 19.86 24.03
CA VAL A 646 -11.61 19.72 22.57
C VAL A 646 -12.94 19.27 21.96
N GLU A 647 -13.30 19.85 20.83
CA GLU A 647 -14.50 19.44 20.10
C GLU A 647 -14.30 18.10 19.38
N HIS A 648 -15.38 17.30 19.31
CA HIS A 648 -15.39 16.03 18.59
C HIS A 648 -15.06 16.23 17.10
N GLY A 649 -14.16 15.39 16.57
CA GLY A 649 -13.74 15.41 15.16
C GLY A 649 -12.69 16.48 14.83
N LYS A 650 -12.09 17.15 15.82
CA LYS A 650 -11.05 18.16 15.60
C LYS A 650 -9.64 17.59 15.70
N PRO A 651 -8.67 18.15 14.95
CA PRO A 651 -7.28 17.78 15.08
C PRO A 651 -6.72 18.21 16.43
N VAL A 652 -5.87 17.35 16.99
CA VAL A 652 -5.14 17.57 18.25
C VAL A 652 -3.65 17.33 18.07
N LYS A 653 -2.84 18.04 18.86
CA LYS A 653 -1.39 17.86 18.91
C LYS A 653 -0.97 17.07 20.14
N LYS A 654 0.17 16.39 20.08
CA LYS A 654 0.83 15.77 21.24
C LYS A 654 1.03 16.83 22.33
N GLY A 655 0.65 16.49 23.57
CA GLY A 655 0.66 17.38 24.73
C GLY A 655 -0.53 18.34 24.82
N GLN A 656 -1.46 18.35 23.86
CA GLN A 656 -2.64 19.21 23.94
C GLN A 656 -3.62 18.66 25.00
N PRO A 657 -4.07 19.49 25.97
CA PRO A 657 -5.11 19.10 26.92
C PRO A 657 -6.42 18.72 26.22
N LEU A 658 -6.94 17.52 26.52
CA LEU A 658 -8.21 17.00 26.02
C LEU A 658 -9.33 17.17 27.04
N PHE A 659 -9.03 16.93 28.31
CA PHE A 659 -9.96 17.07 29.43
C PHE A 659 -9.28 17.78 30.60
N SER A 660 -10.02 18.64 31.29
CA SER A 660 -9.69 19.07 32.67
C SER A 660 -10.31 18.06 33.62
N VAL A 661 -9.54 17.63 34.63
CA VAL A 661 -9.93 16.59 35.58
C VAL A 661 -9.56 16.95 37.02
N GLU A 662 -10.32 16.42 37.97
CA GLU A 662 -10.04 16.54 39.40
C GLU A 662 -9.67 15.15 39.93
N LYS A 663 -8.62 15.03 40.76
CA LYS A 663 -8.28 13.76 41.41
C LYS A 663 -9.36 13.39 42.42
N VAL A 664 -9.76 12.12 42.43
CA VAL A 664 -10.77 11.58 43.36
C VAL A 664 -10.12 10.61 44.33
#